data_AF-A0A7X3WYT8-F1
#
_entry.id   AF-A0A7X3WYT8-F1
#
_cell.length_a   1.000
_cell.length_b   1.000
_cell.length_c   1.000
_cell.angle_alpha   90.00
_cell.angle_beta   90.00
_cell.angle_gamma   90.00
#
_symmetry.space_group_name_H-M   'P 1'
#
loop_
_entity.id
_entity.type
_entity.pdbx_description
1 polymer ?
#
loop_
_entity_poly.entity_id
_entity_poly.type
_entity_poly.pdbx_seq_one_letter_code
_entity_poly.pdbx_strand_id
1 'polypeptide(L)'
;MTQSGLPPGHPFPAPTCPTTGRNRSRTRWQVPNRPHRRPGLAAYFLLLIPFAACQDPVPPNQAPVSTTPIPDQEFLRGDRVQISMSPHFSDPDGDPLTYTATSSNTEVAALSVSGATVTVAADAQGTATATVTATDPGGLSASQNFQVTIPNRSPEVTAPITLVRIGTGEPVTLDMSLYFTDPDGDPLAYTAASSDSAVVRLSVSDAAVEVMPVSLGTASATITATDPGGLSVSQMFTVTVVPSERDALAALYNATNGDNWADNTNWMTDRPLGQWFGVEVSAGQVILVDLWENNLSGTIPPEIGNLGGLERLELGNNRIEGEIPPEIGNLTELYYLSLGLNNLTGEIPPEIGNLTGLRQLRLFSNDLSGSIPPEIGNLTQLWSIWASFNEFTGPLPPEIGKLANLNSVWLYWNRIEGPLPAELGDAANLRDLRLELNEISGPLPPELGKLDKLERLELSVNRLNGPIPPEFGNLSSLRTLAIHSYENRLTGELPAELGRLNNLVELILPGNELTGEIPPEFGNLRALENMTLDGNRLIGGLPPELGDLANLRILQLAGNELSGPVPPGFGGLAELRQLTVSNNPAMAGELSGELTDLSNLNTLATGGTELCAPRDSDFQVWLRGVQKRRVRTCGVSGNVYLTQPVQSRDYPVPLVAGMKALIRVFLTASGTNDEDIPGALARFYADGSEIHSQRLAGKAGPIPTEVLEGDLSKSLNAEVGPDVIRSGLEVVIEVDPVDAEFGVPARIPATGRLQVEVYPVSLFDVMAIPFLWTPDPDSSIIGTVAELAEDPEGHDLLRETRDLLPVNALDVTAHDPVSTSSNYPITLLMQAEAIRVAEGGSEYYMGTMSGVGGGIAGVGFVPGKSTFSIPDAKVIAHEFGHNLSLLHAPCRVDGDPAYPYAGGRIGAWGWDGSQLIEPGARDLMGYCRPNWISDFHFTNALRYRASVGDTIAEMSRSPVRSLLVWGGIGEDGQLFLEPAFALDAPPSLPRGVGDHRLVGRDGDGRELFSLSFEMPVMADGEGAAAFVFALPVQEEWERLASITLSDSGDSVTLDGDSERAMAILRDRMTGQVVAILDDLHPRTRTRADAMALLSPGPDFILRFSRGIPDREAWR
;
A
#
# COMPACT_ATOMS: atom_id res chain seq x y z
N MET A 1 -58.86 -26.90 3.10
CA MET A 1 -59.88 -27.98 3.14
C MET A 1 -60.00 -28.55 1.74
N THR A 2 -60.21 -29.87 1.59
CA THR A 2 -60.79 -30.61 0.42
C THR A 2 -60.63 -30.05 -1.02
N GLN A 3 -60.19 -30.76 -2.09
CA GLN A 3 -59.57 -32.08 -2.40
C GLN A 3 -59.65 -32.24 -3.97
N SER A 4 -59.07 -33.16 -4.75
CA SER A 4 -57.87 -34.06 -4.79
C SER A 4 -57.95 -34.87 -6.11
N GLY A 5 -56.91 -35.35 -6.80
CA GLY A 5 -55.45 -35.42 -6.55
C GLY A 5 -54.72 -36.13 -7.72
N LEU A 6 -53.54 -36.73 -7.47
CA LEU A 6 -52.70 -37.47 -8.45
C LEU A 6 -53.21 -38.88 -8.82
N PRO A 7 -52.64 -39.53 -9.86
CA PRO A 7 -51.80 -40.72 -9.57
C PRO A 7 -50.54 -40.92 -10.49
N PRO A 8 -49.53 -41.70 -10.05
CA PRO A 8 -48.35 -42.10 -10.83
C PRO A 8 -48.23 -43.65 -11.06
N GLY A 9 -47.18 -44.12 -11.76
CA GLY A 9 -46.52 -45.41 -11.46
C GLY A 9 -46.31 -46.46 -12.58
N HIS A 10 -45.05 -46.78 -12.86
CA HIS A 10 -44.53 -47.90 -13.70
C HIS A 10 -44.28 -49.19 -12.84
N PRO A 11 -44.06 -50.44 -13.38
CA PRO A 11 -42.80 -50.83 -14.09
C PRO A 11 -42.82 -51.99 -15.13
N PHE A 12 -41.64 -52.25 -15.73
CA PHE A 12 -41.22 -53.31 -16.69
C PHE A 12 -40.64 -54.58 -15.99
N PRO A 13 -40.46 -55.78 -16.65
CA PRO A 13 -39.38 -56.15 -17.63
C PRO A 13 -39.91 -56.92 -18.90
N ALA A 14 -39.25 -57.12 -20.06
CA ALA A 14 -37.86 -57.35 -20.52
C ALA A 14 -37.34 -58.83 -20.42
N PRO A 15 -36.47 -59.36 -21.32
CA PRO A 15 -36.20 -59.03 -22.75
C PRO A 15 -35.83 -60.26 -23.68
N THR A 16 -35.38 -59.95 -24.92
CA THR A 16 -34.44 -60.70 -25.83
C THR A 16 -34.88 -61.79 -26.84
N CYS A 17 -34.09 -61.88 -27.92
CA CYS A 17 -34.21 -62.61 -29.20
C CYS A 17 -33.30 -63.88 -29.22
N PRO A 18 -33.15 -64.73 -30.29
CA PRO A 18 -32.40 -64.30 -31.49
C PRO A 18 -32.59 -65.02 -32.88
N THR A 19 -32.11 -64.32 -33.93
CA THR A 19 -31.38 -64.78 -35.16
C THR A 19 -32.06 -65.37 -36.40
N THR A 20 -32.16 -64.54 -37.46
CA THR A 20 -31.48 -64.64 -38.81
C THR A 20 -31.79 -63.34 -39.62
N GLY A 21 -31.19 -62.97 -40.77
CA GLY A 21 -30.04 -63.44 -41.58
C GLY A 21 -30.22 -63.13 -43.10
N ARG A 22 -29.22 -62.86 -43.97
CA ARG A 22 -27.77 -62.57 -43.81
C ARG A 22 -27.12 -62.10 -45.16
N ASN A 23 -26.64 -60.85 -45.29
CA ASN A 23 -25.84 -60.24 -46.41
C ASN A 23 -26.57 -60.00 -47.77
N ARG A 24 -26.24 -59.03 -48.67
CA ARG A 24 -25.37 -57.79 -48.78
C ARG A 24 -25.66 -57.10 -50.17
N SER A 25 -25.19 -55.91 -50.59
CA SER A 25 -24.91 -54.56 -49.99
C SER A 25 -24.21 -53.60 -51.00
N ARG A 26 -24.35 -52.26 -50.86
CA ARG A 26 -23.52 -51.14 -51.45
C ARG A 26 -23.73 -50.77 -52.96
N THR A 27 -23.53 -49.54 -53.49
CA THR A 27 -23.27 -48.15 -52.95
C THR A 27 -23.38 -47.02 -54.02
N ARG A 28 -23.62 -45.76 -53.55
CA ARG A 28 -23.06 -44.43 -53.98
C ARG A 28 -23.59 -43.60 -55.21
N TRP A 29 -24.10 -42.40 -54.87
CA TRP A 29 -23.72 -41.01 -55.32
C TRP A 29 -23.94 -40.43 -56.75
N GLN A 30 -24.30 -39.13 -56.76
CA GLN A 30 -24.02 -38.02 -57.72
C GLN A 30 -25.00 -37.61 -58.88
N VAL A 31 -24.99 -36.28 -59.11
CA VAL A 31 -25.64 -35.39 -60.12
C VAL A 31 -24.73 -35.23 -61.38
N PRO A 32 -25.00 -34.42 -62.45
CA PRO A 32 -26.15 -33.56 -62.86
C PRO A 32 -26.52 -33.62 -64.40
N ASN A 33 -27.30 -32.63 -64.88
CA ASN A 33 -27.24 -31.93 -66.21
C ASN A 33 -28.27 -32.14 -67.37
N ARG A 34 -28.49 -31.00 -68.05
CA ARG A 34 -29.13 -30.63 -69.34
C ARG A 34 -28.57 -31.38 -70.60
N PRO A 35 -29.05 -31.16 -71.87
CA PRO A 35 -30.35 -30.67 -72.43
C PRO A 35 -30.86 -31.38 -73.74
N HIS A 36 -32.00 -30.90 -74.27
CA HIS A 36 -32.32 -30.71 -75.73
C HIS A 36 -32.69 -31.86 -76.71
N ARG A 37 -33.62 -31.48 -77.63
CA ARG A 37 -33.89 -31.93 -79.04
C ARG A 37 -34.78 -33.16 -79.34
N ARG A 38 -35.98 -32.84 -79.86
CA ARG A 38 -36.81 -33.43 -80.95
C ARG A 38 -36.71 -34.94 -81.29
N PRO A 39 -37.85 -35.67 -81.38
CA PRO A 39 -37.93 -37.05 -81.89
C PRO A 39 -37.95 -37.12 -83.43
N GLY A 40 -37.75 -38.34 -83.99
CA GLY A 40 -37.84 -38.57 -85.42
C GLY A 40 -37.95 -40.05 -85.85
N LEU A 41 -39.20 -40.52 -85.96
CA LEU A 41 -39.74 -41.55 -86.90
C LEU A 41 -39.19 -43.01 -86.97
N ALA A 42 -40.16 -43.90 -87.26
CA ALA A 42 -40.08 -45.24 -87.87
C ALA A 42 -39.52 -46.43 -87.02
N ALA A 43 -39.95 -47.69 -87.20
CA ALA A 43 -41.16 -48.33 -87.79
C ALA A 43 -41.04 -49.88 -87.57
N TYR A 44 -41.81 -50.70 -88.32
CA TYR A 44 -41.73 -52.17 -88.54
C TYR A 44 -42.48 -53.12 -87.53
N PHE A 45 -43.18 -54.22 -87.94
CA PHE A 45 -43.78 -54.69 -89.23
C PHE A 45 -44.54 -56.06 -89.07
N LEU A 46 -45.29 -56.53 -90.11
CA LEU A 46 -45.86 -57.90 -90.38
C LEU A 46 -47.10 -58.38 -89.55
N LEU A 47 -48.07 -59.23 -89.98
CA LEU A 47 -48.51 -59.83 -91.29
C LEU A 47 -49.92 -60.53 -91.21
N LEU A 48 -50.82 -60.32 -92.22
CA LEU A 48 -51.97 -61.18 -92.67
C LEU A 48 -53.10 -61.51 -91.64
N ILE A 49 -54.21 -62.28 -91.87
CA ILE A 49 -54.75 -63.15 -92.96
C ILE A 49 -56.31 -62.98 -93.07
N PRO A 50 -57.00 -63.10 -94.25
CA PRO A 50 -58.45 -62.81 -94.40
C PRO A 50 -59.40 -64.00 -94.79
N PHE A 51 -60.72 -63.80 -94.63
CA PHE A 51 -61.82 -64.42 -95.40
C PHE A 51 -63.08 -63.51 -95.40
N ALA A 52 -64.10 -63.75 -96.23
CA ALA A 52 -65.03 -62.70 -96.69
C ALA A 52 -66.55 -63.00 -96.66
N ALA A 53 -67.35 -61.93 -96.59
CA ALA A 53 -68.74 -61.81 -97.06
C ALA A 53 -69.04 -60.34 -97.46
N CYS A 54 -69.95 -60.10 -98.42
CA CYS A 54 -70.24 -58.76 -98.96
C CYS A 54 -70.96 -57.85 -97.94
N GLN A 55 -70.62 -56.58 -97.74
CA GLN A 55 -70.36 -55.43 -98.65
C GLN A 55 -71.65 -54.65 -98.99
N ASP A 56 -71.83 -53.57 -98.23
CA ASP A 56 -72.85 -52.51 -98.34
C ASP A 56 -72.13 -51.16 -98.03
N PRO A 57 -72.75 -49.96 -98.05
CA PRO A 57 -72.02 -48.71 -98.28
C PRO A 57 -71.01 -48.32 -97.21
N VAL A 58 -69.95 -47.62 -97.66
CA VAL A 58 -68.91 -47.00 -96.81
C VAL A 58 -69.59 -46.11 -95.76
N PRO A 59 -69.36 -46.32 -94.44
CA PRO A 59 -69.90 -45.44 -93.42
C PRO A 59 -69.30 -44.03 -93.57
N PRO A 60 -70.04 -42.97 -93.21
CA PRO A 60 -69.46 -41.63 -93.19
C PRO A 60 -68.32 -41.59 -92.18
N ASN A 61 -67.15 -41.09 -92.61
CA ASN A 61 -65.97 -40.81 -91.78
C ASN A 61 -66.41 -40.20 -90.44
N GLN A 62 -66.08 -40.86 -89.34
CA GLN A 62 -66.55 -40.47 -88.01
C GLN A 62 -65.54 -39.53 -87.36
N ALA A 63 -66.05 -38.48 -86.69
CA ALA A 63 -65.18 -37.57 -85.98
C ALA A 63 -64.40 -38.33 -84.86
N PRO A 64 -63.16 -37.91 -84.57
CA PRO A 64 -62.41 -38.40 -83.40
C PRO A 64 -63.25 -38.33 -82.12
N VAL A 65 -63.07 -39.26 -81.18
CA VAL A 65 -63.82 -39.27 -79.91
C VAL A 65 -62.91 -39.08 -78.71
N SER A 66 -63.39 -38.33 -77.72
CA SER A 66 -62.76 -38.21 -76.40
C SER A 66 -63.00 -39.50 -75.60
N THR A 67 -61.93 -40.23 -75.33
CA THR A 67 -61.97 -41.55 -74.65
C THR A 67 -61.83 -41.45 -73.14
N THR A 68 -60.93 -40.58 -72.68
CA THR A 68 -60.74 -40.28 -71.27
C THR A 68 -60.62 -38.76 -71.10
N PRO A 69 -61.29 -38.17 -70.08
CA PRO A 69 -61.12 -36.76 -69.76
C PRO A 69 -59.63 -36.42 -69.58
N ILE A 70 -59.18 -35.32 -70.18
CA ILE A 70 -57.92 -34.70 -69.75
C ILE A 70 -58.19 -34.11 -68.35
N PRO A 71 -57.47 -34.53 -67.29
CA PRO A 71 -57.67 -33.98 -65.97
C PRO A 71 -57.16 -32.53 -65.90
N ASP A 72 -57.87 -31.69 -65.16
CA ASP A 72 -57.39 -30.35 -64.79
C ASP A 72 -55.98 -30.45 -64.16
N GLN A 73 -55.15 -29.45 -64.44
CA GLN A 73 -53.73 -29.41 -64.07
C GLN A 73 -53.43 -28.22 -63.16
N GLU A 74 -52.58 -28.45 -62.18
CA GLU A 74 -52.04 -27.41 -61.29
C GLU A 74 -50.51 -27.38 -61.45
N PHE A 75 -49.95 -26.21 -61.75
CA PHE A 75 -48.53 -26.02 -62.06
C PHE A 75 -47.97 -24.79 -61.33
N LEU A 76 -46.68 -24.82 -60.98
CA LEU A 76 -46.01 -23.67 -60.36
C LEU A 76 -45.58 -22.65 -61.43
N ARG A 77 -45.47 -21.37 -61.07
CA ARG A 77 -44.99 -20.33 -61.99
C ARG A 77 -43.57 -20.68 -62.48
N GLY A 78 -43.39 -20.75 -63.79
CA GLY A 78 -42.16 -21.17 -64.47
C GLY A 78 -42.15 -22.64 -64.95
N ASP A 79 -43.10 -23.48 -64.52
CA ASP A 79 -43.17 -24.89 -64.96
C ASP A 79 -43.42 -25.03 -66.45
N ARG A 80 -42.81 -26.06 -67.07
CA ARG A 80 -43.03 -26.43 -68.48
C ARG A 80 -43.25 -27.94 -68.62
N VAL A 81 -44.50 -28.36 -68.45
CA VAL A 81 -44.93 -29.77 -68.34
C VAL A 81 -45.44 -30.30 -69.68
N GLN A 82 -45.16 -31.58 -69.96
CA GLN A 82 -45.53 -32.25 -71.22
C GLN A 82 -46.61 -33.31 -70.98
N ILE A 83 -47.77 -33.13 -71.61
CA ILE A 83 -48.94 -34.00 -71.50
C ILE A 83 -49.16 -34.72 -72.84
N SER A 84 -49.29 -36.04 -72.81
CA SER A 84 -49.58 -36.85 -74.00
C SER A 84 -51.09 -36.94 -74.24
N MET A 85 -51.54 -36.67 -75.47
CA MET A 85 -52.95 -36.66 -75.86
C MET A 85 -53.47 -38.03 -76.35
N SER A 86 -52.57 -38.97 -76.64
CA SER A 86 -52.93 -40.31 -77.12
C SER A 86 -53.81 -41.16 -76.17
N PRO A 87 -53.80 -40.98 -74.84
CA PRO A 87 -54.77 -41.64 -73.95
C PRO A 87 -56.18 -41.04 -73.99
N HIS A 88 -56.29 -39.79 -74.44
CA HIS A 88 -57.47 -38.93 -74.25
C HIS A 88 -58.36 -38.84 -75.50
N PHE A 89 -57.80 -39.08 -76.69
CA PHE A 89 -58.54 -39.13 -77.94
C PHE A 89 -58.22 -40.41 -78.71
N SER A 90 -59.25 -41.06 -79.25
CA SER A 90 -59.10 -42.13 -80.25
C SER A 90 -59.95 -41.82 -81.46
N ASP A 91 -59.48 -42.22 -82.63
CA ASP A 91 -60.29 -42.20 -83.83
C ASP A 91 -61.15 -43.48 -83.94
N PRO A 92 -62.48 -43.40 -84.22
CA PRO A 92 -63.32 -44.58 -84.37
C PRO A 92 -63.00 -45.45 -85.59
N ASP A 93 -62.55 -44.81 -86.68
CA ASP A 93 -62.20 -45.48 -87.95
C ASP A 93 -60.69 -45.86 -87.97
N GLY A 94 -59.90 -45.28 -87.05
CA GLY A 94 -58.52 -45.66 -86.72
C GLY A 94 -57.44 -44.72 -87.28
N ASP A 95 -57.83 -43.54 -87.76
CA ASP A 95 -56.96 -42.63 -88.51
C ASP A 95 -55.95 -41.84 -87.63
N PRO A 96 -54.82 -41.39 -88.22
CA PRO A 96 -53.74 -40.75 -87.47
C PRO A 96 -54.06 -39.30 -87.10
N LEU A 97 -54.49 -39.10 -85.85
CA LEU A 97 -54.88 -37.80 -85.31
C LEU A 97 -53.77 -36.75 -85.32
N THR A 98 -54.12 -35.55 -85.78
CA THR A 98 -53.33 -34.33 -85.59
C THR A 98 -53.91 -33.50 -84.44
N TYR A 99 -53.06 -32.80 -83.70
CA TYR A 99 -53.49 -32.06 -82.50
C TYR A 99 -53.16 -30.57 -82.62
N THR A 100 -54.11 -29.75 -82.16
CA THR A 100 -53.94 -28.31 -81.93
C THR A 100 -54.35 -27.99 -80.50
N ALA A 101 -53.73 -26.98 -79.89
CA ALA A 101 -54.04 -26.56 -78.53
C ALA A 101 -54.09 -25.04 -78.43
N THR A 102 -55.11 -24.51 -77.78
CA THR A 102 -55.31 -23.08 -77.54
C THR A 102 -55.65 -22.83 -76.08
N SER A 103 -55.10 -21.76 -75.51
CA SER A 103 -55.41 -21.32 -74.14
C SER A 103 -56.40 -20.16 -74.16
N SER A 104 -57.32 -20.12 -73.20
CA SER A 104 -58.18 -18.95 -72.98
C SER A 104 -57.41 -17.73 -72.48
N ASN A 105 -56.24 -17.92 -71.87
CA ASN A 105 -55.29 -16.86 -71.56
C ASN A 105 -53.84 -17.37 -71.71
N THR A 106 -53.16 -16.88 -72.76
CA THR A 106 -51.78 -17.25 -73.09
C THR A 106 -50.72 -16.59 -72.21
N GLU A 107 -51.08 -15.59 -71.39
CA GLU A 107 -50.18 -14.99 -70.41
C GLU A 107 -50.09 -15.87 -69.14
N VAL A 108 -51.21 -16.48 -68.74
CA VAL A 108 -51.28 -17.47 -67.67
C VAL A 108 -50.66 -18.79 -68.13
N ALA A 109 -51.23 -19.41 -69.16
CA ALA A 109 -50.79 -20.71 -69.66
C ALA A 109 -50.53 -20.67 -71.18
N ALA A 110 -49.27 -20.68 -71.59
CA ALA A 110 -48.88 -20.76 -72.99
C ALA A 110 -48.80 -22.22 -73.45
N LEU A 111 -49.55 -22.58 -74.49
CA LEU A 111 -49.60 -23.95 -75.02
C LEU A 111 -48.80 -24.09 -76.32
N SER A 112 -48.10 -25.21 -76.48
CA SER A 112 -47.45 -25.56 -77.74
C SER A 112 -47.55 -27.06 -78.00
N VAL A 113 -47.71 -27.47 -79.27
CA VAL A 113 -47.96 -28.88 -79.65
C VAL A 113 -46.79 -29.43 -80.47
N SER A 114 -46.38 -30.66 -80.15
CA SER A 114 -45.34 -31.39 -80.87
C SER A 114 -45.73 -32.87 -81.01
N GLY A 115 -46.23 -33.25 -82.19
CA GLY A 115 -46.86 -34.56 -82.39
C GLY A 115 -48.11 -34.71 -81.52
N ALA A 116 -48.22 -35.82 -80.79
CA ALA A 116 -49.30 -36.06 -79.83
C ALA A 116 -49.05 -35.48 -78.43
N THR A 117 -48.05 -34.61 -78.25
CA THR A 117 -47.71 -34.01 -76.94
C THR A 117 -48.03 -32.51 -76.92
N VAL A 118 -48.80 -32.08 -75.93
CA VAL A 118 -48.98 -30.66 -75.60
C VAL A 118 -47.99 -30.32 -74.49
N THR A 119 -47.15 -29.30 -74.71
CA THR A 119 -46.35 -28.68 -73.66
C THR A 119 -47.11 -27.48 -73.13
N VAL A 120 -47.49 -27.51 -71.86
CA VAL A 120 -48.02 -26.37 -71.12
C VAL A 120 -46.85 -25.62 -70.53
N ALA A 121 -46.85 -24.29 -70.62
CA ALA A 121 -45.95 -23.42 -69.89
C ALA A 121 -46.75 -22.51 -68.96
N ALA A 122 -46.43 -22.57 -67.68
CA ALA A 122 -47.06 -21.78 -66.63
C ALA A 122 -46.30 -20.47 -66.45
N ASP A 123 -46.75 -19.40 -67.10
CA ASP A 123 -45.99 -18.14 -67.21
C ASP A 123 -46.54 -17.01 -66.29
N ALA A 124 -47.82 -17.06 -65.88
CA ALA A 124 -48.38 -16.15 -64.88
C ALA A 124 -49.48 -16.79 -64.01
N GLN A 125 -49.69 -16.22 -62.81
CA GLN A 125 -50.72 -16.62 -61.83
C GLN A 125 -52.15 -16.57 -62.42
N GLY A 126 -53.01 -17.53 -62.06
CA GLY A 126 -54.43 -17.58 -62.43
C GLY A 126 -54.87 -18.91 -63.05
N THR A 127 -56.09 -18.94 -63.60
CA THR A 127 -56.64 -20.12 -64.29
C THR A 127 -56.91 -19.82 -65.76
N ALA A 128 -56.43 -20.68 -66.65
CA ALA A 128 -56.69 -20.66 -68.08
C ALA A 128 -57.27 -22.00 -68.54
N THR A 129 -58.33 -21.97 -69.33
CA THR A 129 -58.87 -23.18 -69.97
C THR A 129 -58.03 -23.52 -71.18
N ALA A 130 -57.40 -24.70 -71.16
CA ALA A 130 -56.68 -25.29 -72.26
C ALA A 130 -57.64 -26.13 -73.11
N THR A 131 -58.00 -25.65 -74.31
CA THR A 131 -58.72 -26.42 -75.33
C THR A 131 -57.71 -27.18 -76.17
N VAL A 132 -57.76 -28.52 -76.16
CA VAL A 132 -57.04 -29.36 -77.12
C VAL A 132 -58.03 -29.94 -78.11
N THR A 133 -57.75 -29.81 -79.40
CA THR A 133 -58.56 -30.34 -80.49
C THR A 133 -57.77 -31.36 -81.28
N ALA A 134 -58.27 -32.59 -81.33
CA ALA A 134 -57.78 -33.67 -82.18
C ALA A 134 -58.58 -33.69 -83.49
N THR A 135 -57.90 -33.72 -84.62
CA THR A 135 -58.47 -33.64 -85.98
C THR A 135 -57.94 -34.77 -86.85
N ASP A 136 -58.84 -35.45 -87.56
CA ASP A 136 -58.54 -36.52 -88.50
C ASP A 136 -58.03 -35.97 -89.87
N PRO A 137 -57.60 -36.85 -90.81
CA PRO A 137 -57.25 -36.44 -92.17
C PRO A 137 -58.44 -35.97 -93.04
N GLY A 138 -59.68 -36.28 -92.64
CA GLY A 138 -60.92 -35.85 -93.30
C GLY A 138 -61.36 -34.41 -92.96
N GLY A 139 -60.80 -33.82 -91.90
CA GLY A 139 -61.13 -32.51 -91.38
C GLY A 139 -62.23 -32.49 -90.30
N LEU A 140 -62.62 -33.64 -89.75
CA LEU A 140 -63.48 -33.70 -88.56
C LEU A 140 -62.64 -33.73 -87.28
N SER A 141 -63.21 -33.25 -86.18
CA SER A 141 -62.47 -33.07 -84.94
C SER A 141 -63.34 -33.21 -83.69
N ALA A 142 -62.69 -33.58 -82.59
CA ALA A 142 -63.23 -33.41 -81.25
C ALA A 142 -62.26 -32.61 -80.38
N SER A 143 -62.83 -31.82 -79.46
CA SER A 143 -62.10 -31.00 -78.52
C SER A 143 -62.35 -31.46 -77.09
N GLN A 144 -61.34 -31.33 -76.24
CA GLN A 144 -61.48 -31.39 -74.80
C GLN A 144 -60.92 -30.11 -74.18
N ASN A 145 -61.59 -29.65 -73.12
CA ASN A 145 -61.14 -28.54 -72.31
C ASN A 145 -60.72 -29.08 -70.94
N PHE A 146 -59.57 -28.65 -70.45
CA PHE A 146 -59.15 -28.82 -69.05
C PHE A 146 -58.66 -27.47 -68.53
N GLN A 147 -58.75 -27.24 -67.22
CA GLN A 147 -58.17 -26.06 -66.60
C GLN A 147 -56.68 -26.26 -66.37
N VAL A 148 -55.90 -25.23 -66.67
CA VAL A 148 -54.55 -25.04 -66.13
C VAL A 148 -54.66 -23.95 -65.08
N THR A 149 -54.47 -24.32 -63.81
CA THR A 149 -54.43 -23.39 -62.69
C THR A 149 -52.98 -23.23 -62.23
N ILE A 150 -52.58 -21.98 -62.04
CA ILE A 150 -51.30 -21.59 -61.48
C ILE A 150 -51.66 -20.87 -60.18
N PRO A 151 -51.62 -21.58 -59.03
CA PRO A 151 -52.11 -21.06 -57.78
C PRO A 151 -51.21 -19.93 -57.29
N ASN A 152 -51.80 -19.01 -56.54
CA ASN A 152 -51.02 -18.09 -55.72
C ASN A 152 -50.45 -18.88 -54.53
N ARG A 153 -49.14 -18.79 -54.26
CA ARG A 153 -48.55 -19.36 -53.05
C ARG A 153 -48.32 -18.27 -52.02
N SER A 154 -48.49 -18.62 -50.75
CA SER A 154 -48.16 -17.71 -49.64
C SER A 154 -46.66 -17.40 -49.65
N PRO A 155 -46.25 -16.19 -49.23
CA PRO A 155 -44.84 -15.86 -49.02
C PRO A 155 -44.14 -16.85 -48.07
N GLU A 156 -42.84 -17.03 -48.24
CA GLU A 156 -42.01 -17.95 -47.44
C GLU A 156 -41.02 -17.19 -46.55
N VAL A 157 -40.70 -17.78 -45.39
CA VAL A 157 -39.66 -17.28 -44.48
C VAL A 157 -38.30 -17.85 -44.90
N THR A 158 -37.35 -16.97 -45.25
CA THR A 158 -35.99 -17.35 -45.65
C THR A 158 -35.02 -17.46 -44.47
N ALA A 159 -35.22 -16.67 -43.42
CA ALA A 159 -34.35 -16.64 -42.24
C ALA A 159 -35.13 -16.21 -40.97
N PRO A 160 -34.72 -16.68 -39.77
CA PRO A 160 -35.23 -16.17 -38.51
C PRO A 160 -34.62 -14.79 -38.17
N ILE A 161 -35.45 -13.88 -37.66
CA ILE A 161 -35.04 -12.62 -37.04
C ILE A 161 -34.63 -12.92 -35.60
N THR A 162 -33.38 -12.59 -35.25
CA THR A 162 -32.76 -12.95 -33.95
C THR A 162 -32.41 -11.73 -33.10
N LEU A 163 -33.23 -10.67 -33.15
CA LEU A 163 -33.00 -9.41 -32.44
C LEU A 163 -33.40 -9.51 -30.97
N VAL A 164 -32.47 -9.93 -30.09
CA VAL A 164 -32.76 -10.26 -28.68
C VAL A 164 -32.85 -9.05 -27.76
N ARG A 165 -31.94 -8.07 -27.88
CA ARG A 165 -31.85 -6.89 -27.00
C ARG A 165 -31.65 -5.60 -27.79
N ILE A 166 -32.19 -4.49 -27.28
CA ILE A 166 -32.01 -3.13 -27.79
C ILE A 166 -32.00 -2.13 -26.60
N GLY A 167 -31.14 -1.12 -26.63
CA GLY A 167 -31.13 -0.04 -25.65
C GLY A 167 -32.34 0.90 -25.78
N THR A 168 -32.87 1.41 -24.67
CA THR A 168 -33.93 2.43 -24.66
C THR A 168 -33.58 3.63 -25.53
N GLY A 169 -34.47 4.03 -26.44
CA GLY A 169 -34.29 5.21 -27.30
C GLY A 169 -33.43 5.03 -28.55
N GLU A 170 -32.72 3.90 -28.75
CA GLU A 170 -31.96 3.63 -29.98
C GLU A 170 -32.80 2.80 -30.99
N PRO A 171 -33.32 3.39 -32.09
CA PRO A 171 -34.12 2.65 -33.07
C PRO A 171 -33.28 1.73 -33.97
N VAL A 172 -33.75 0.50 -34.16
CA VAL A 172 -33.11 -0.51 -35.04
C VAL A 172 -33.93 -0.69 -36.31
N THR A 173 -33.33 -0.49 -37.48
CA THR A 173 -33.99 -0.77 -38.76
C THR A 173 -33.64 -2.16 -39.27
N LEU A 174 -34.66 -2.93 -39.65
CA LEU A 174 -34.56 -4.28 -40.22
C LEU A 174 -35.04 -4.28 -41.68
N ASP A 175 -34.22 -4.80 -42.59
CA ASP A 175 -34.61 -5.03 -43.99
C ASP A 175 -35.33 -6.38 -44.12
N MET A 176 -36.61 -6.35 -44.49
CA MET A 176 -37.45 -7.55 -44.58
C MET A 176 -37.13 -8.44 -45.78
N SER A 177 -36.46 -7.92 -46.81
CA SER A 177 -36.08 -8.71 -47.99
C SER A 177 -35.04 -9.80 -47.70
N LEU A 178 -34.42 -9.76 -46.51
CA LEU A 178 -33.52 -10.78 -46.00
C LEU A 178 -34.25 -11.95 -45.32
N TYR A 179 -35.45 -11.72 -44.78
CA TYR A 179 -36.18 -12.65 -43.91
C TYR A 179 -37.44 -13.25 -44.55
N PHE A 180 -37.98 -12.61 -45.58
CA PHE A 180 -39.15 -13.06 -46.33
C PHE A 180 -38.87 -13.04 -47.83
N THR A 181 -39.43 -14.01 -48.55
CA THR A 181 -39.38 -14.06 -50.02
C THR A 181 -40.72 -14.50 -50.57
N ASP A 182 -41.03 -14.12 -51.81
CA ASP A 182 -42.22 -14.59 -52.51
C ASP A 182 -41.85 -15.74 -53.47
N PRO A 183 -42.41 -16.96 -53.31
CA PRO A 183 -42.07 -18.10 -54.16
C PRO A 183 -42.48 -17.95 -55.62
N ASP A 184 -43.47 -17.10 -55.93
CA ASP A 184 -43.92 -16.80 -57.28
C ASP A 184 -43.25 -15.51 -57.84
N GLY A 185 -42.58 -14.73 -57.00
CA GLY A 185 -41.78 -13.55 -57.35
C GLY A 185 -42.53 -12.21 -57.29
N ASP A 186 -43.67 -12.17 -56.63
CA ASP A 186 -44.51 -10.97 -56.53
C ASP A 186 -44.07 -10.03 -55.37
N PRO A 187 -44.37 -8.71 -55.45
CA PRO A 187 -43.88 -7.74 -54.48
C PRO A 187 -44.64 -7.82 -53.14
N LEU A 188 -43.90 -8.06 -52.05
CA LEU A 188 -44.42 -8.21 -50.70
C LEU A 188 -44.73 -6.86 -50.04
N ALA A 189 -45.91 -6.77 -49.41
CA ALA A 189 -46.29 -5.71 -48.49
C ALA A 189 -46.14 -6.18 -47.04
N TYR A 190 -45.54 -5.36 -46.18
CA TYR A 190 -45.24 -5.73 -44.79
C TYR A 190 -46.14 -5.00 -43.79
N THR A 191 -46.49 -5.70 -42.71
CA THR A 191 -47.14 -5.10 -41.53
C THR A 191 -46.44 -5.59 -40.26
N ALA A 192 -46.40 -4.75 -39.23
CA ALA A 192 -45.69 -5.02 -37.98
C ALA A 192 -46.59 -4.73 -36.78
N ALA A 193 -46.58 -5.62 -35.78
CA ALA A 193 -47.32 -5.47 -34.54
C ALA A 193 -46.46 -5.87 -33.33
N SER A 194 -46.49 -5.05 -32.28
CA SER A 194 -45.88 -5.37 -30.97
C SER A 194 -46.96 -5.86 -30.02
N SER A 195 -46.62 -6.85 -29.16
CA SER A 195 -47.48 -7.26 -28.06
C SER A 195 -47.65 -6.18 -26.99
N ASP A 196 -46.72 -5.24 -26.88
CA ASP A 196 -46.77 -4.09 -25.97
C ASP A 196 -46.15 -2.85 -26.63
N SER A 197 -46.98 -1.86 -26.95
CA SER A 197 -46.60 -0.59 -27.59
C SER A 197 -46.17 0.53 -26.62
N ALA A 198 -46.13 0.24 -25.32
CA ALA A 198 -45.42 1.02 -24.31
C ALA A 198 -43.96 0.55 -24.17
N VAL A 199 -43.66 -0.73 -24.43
CA VAL A 199 -42.29 -1.28 -24.42
C VAL A 199 -41.61 -1.10 -25.79
N VAL A 200 -42.23 -1.58 -26.88
CA VAL A 200 -41.68 -1.48 -28.26
C VAL A 200 -42.75 -1.00 -29.24
N ARG A 201 -42.44 0.02 -30.03
CA ARG A 201 -43.23 0.44 -31.19
C ARG A 201 -42.57 -0.01 -32.48
N LEU A 202 -43.37 -0.31 -33.50
CA LEU A 202 -42.88 -0.75 -34.80
C LEU A 202 -43.42 0.18 -35.89
N SER A 203 -42.54 0.72 -36.73
CA SER A 203 -42.88 1.47 -37.94
C SER A 203 -42.61 0.59 -39.17
N VAL A 204 -43.34 0.78 -40.27
CA VAL A 204 -43.05 0.11 -41.55
C VAL A 204 -42.98 1.17 -42.65
N SER A 205 -41.92 1.12 -43.46
CA SER A 205 -41.76 1.94 -44.66
C SER A 205 -41.20 1.06 -45.78
N ASP A 206 -42.03 0.75 -46.78
CA ASP A 206 -41.74 -0.22 -47.83
C ASP A 206 -41.27 -1.57 -47.24
N ALA A 207 -40.03 -1.98 -47.52
CA ALA A 207 -39.42 -3.21 -47.00
C ALA A 207 -38.65 -3.02 -45.67
N ALA A 208 -38.57 -1.80 -45.14
CA ALA A 208 -37.90 -1.51 -43.88
C ALA A 208 -38.89 -1.53 -42.71
N VAL A 209 -38.57 -2.28 -41.65
CA VAL A 209 -39.27 -2.20 -40.35
C VAL A 209 -38.35 -1.52 -39.34
N GLU A 210 -38.80 -0.42 -38.78
CA GLU A 210 -38.12 0.28 -37.69
C GLU A 210 -38.66 -0.25 -36.35
N VAL A 211 -37.75 -0.69 -35.49
CA VAL A 211 -38.02 -1.16 -34.13
C VAL A 211 -37.62 -0.04 -33.16
N MET A 212 -38.61 0.63 -32.57
CA MET A 212 -38.43 1.78 -31.69
C MET A 212 -38.62 1.34 -30.22
N PRO A 213 -37.54 1.22 -29.42
CA PRO A 213 -37.62 0.86 -28.00
C PRO A 213 -38.06 2.06 -27.15
N VAL A 214 -39.18 1.92 -26.44
CA VAL A 214 -39.87 3.02 -25.75
C VAL A 214 -39.71 2.99 -24.23
N SER A 215 -39.70 1.79 -23.60
CA SER A 215 -39.44 1.65 -22.17
C SER A 215 -38.92 0.24 -21.84
N LEU A 216 -38.27 0.12 -20.68
CA LEU A 216 -37.67 -1.14 -20.20
C LEU A 216 -38.72 -2.25 -20.08
N GLY A 217 -38.40 -3.44 -20.58
CA GLY A 217 -39.31 -4.59 -20.54
C GLY A 217 -39.02 -5.62 -21.62
N THR A 218 -40.02 -6.41 -21.98
CA THR A 218 -39.91 -7.37 -23.09
C THR A 218 -41.24 -7.49 -23.82
N ALA A 219 -41.20 -7.36 -25.15
CA ALA A 219 -42.35 -7.47 -26.03
C ALA A 219 -42.08 -8.49 -27.15
N SER A 220 -43.13 -9.12 -27.65
CA SER A 220 -43.05 -9.94 -28.87
C SER A 220 -43.42 -9.09 -30.08
N ALA A 221 -42.47 -8.93 -31.01
CA ALA A 221 -42.70 -8.31 -32.30
C ALA A 221 -43.16 -9.39 -33.29
N THR A 222 -44.22 -9.10 -34.05
CA THR A 222 -44.72 -9.96 -35.13
C THR A 222 -44.72 -9.17 -36.42
N ILE A 223 -43.97 -9.66 -37.42
CA ILE A 223 -44.00 -9.12 -38.78
C ILE A 223 -44.81 -10.07 -39.66
N THR A 224 -45.66 -9.52 -40.52
CA THR A 224 -46.45 -10.28 -41.50
C THR A 224 -46.18 -9.75 -42.90
N ALA A 225 -45.58 -10.58 -43.74
CA ALA A 225 -45.42 -10.33 -45.17
C ALA A 225 -46.65 -10.84 -45.91
N THR A 226 -47.21 -10.03 -46.81
CA THR A 226 -48.46 -10.30 -47.54
C THR A 226 -48.23 -10.04 -49.03
N ASP A 227 -48.68 -10.95 -49.88
CA ASP A 227 -48.62 -10.81 -51.34
C ASP A 227 -49.79 -9.97 -51.90
N PRO A 228 -49.77 -9.59 -53.20
CA PRO A 228 -50.89 -8.88 -53.83
C PRO A 228 -52.19 -9.68 -53.95
N GLY A 229 -52.15 -11.01 -53.81
CA GLY A 229 -53.31 -11.91 -53.77
C GLY A 229 -53.98 -12.01 -52.39
N GLY A 230 -53.34 -11.48 -51.35
CA GLY A 230 -53.82 -11.50 -49.97
C GLY A 230 -53.46 -12.75 -49.17
N LEU A 231 -52.53 -13.60 -49.63
CA LEU A 231 -51.93 -14.62 -48.76
C LEU A 231 -50.76 -14.01 -47.99
N SER A 232 -50.49 -14.54 -46.80
CA SER A 232 -49.46 -13.99 -45.93
C SER A 232 -48.78 -15.03 -45.07
N VAL A 233 -47.57 -14.69 -44.61
CA VAL A 233 -46.82 -15.43 -43.59
C VAL A 233 -46.35 -14.48 -42.51
N SER A 234 -46.42 -14.93 -41.26
CA SER A 234 -45.99 -14.16 -40.10
C SER A 234 -44.78 -14.79 -39.44
N GLN A 235 -43.85 -13.96 -38.96
CA GLN A 235 -42.77 -14.38 -38.08
C GLN A 235 -42.83 -13.55 -36.79
N MET A 236 -42.66 -14.22 -35.65
CA MET A 236 -42.64 -13.61 -34.32
C MET A 236 -41.25 -13.77 -33.69
N PHE A 237 -40.73 -12.69 -33.12
CA PHE A 237 -39.48 -12.67 -32.34
C PHE A 237 -39.65 -11.83 -31.07
N THR A 238 -38.80 -12.07 -30.08
CA THR A 238 -38.87 -11.41 -28.77
C THR A 238 -37.82 -10.31 -28.68
N VAL A 239 -38.25 -9.09 -28.40
CA VAL A 239 -37.39 -7.92 -28.18
C VAL A 239 -37.41 -7.58 -26.69
N THR A 240 -36.26 -7.70 -26.03
CA THR A 240 -36.04 -7.18 -24.68
C THR A 240 -35.45 -5.77 -24.77
N VAL A 241 -36.14 -4.78 -24.20
CA VAL A 241 -35.64 -3.42 -24.11
C VAL A 241 -34.86 -3.28 -22.80
N VAL A 242 -33.56 -3.00 -22.93
CA VAL A 242 -32.61 -2.81 -21.84
C VAL A 242 -32.22 -1.33 -21.73
N PRO A 243 -31.58 -0.88 -20.63
CA PRO A 243 -31.05 0.47 -20.56
C PRO A 243 -30.04 0.72 -21.69
N SER A 244 -29.91 1.98 -22.12
CA SER A 244 -28.98 2.37 -23.19
C SER A 244 -27.52 2.30 -22.72
N GLU A 245 -26.70 1.46 -23.36
CA GLU A 245 -25.25 1.41 -23.13
C GLU A 245 -24.59 2.76 -23.50
N ARG A 246 -25.13 3.48 -24.50
CA ARG A 246 -24.69 4.85 -24.83
C ARG A 246 -24.97 5.83 -23.70
N ASP A 247 -26.12 5.71 -23.03
CA ASP A 247 -26.50 6.63 -21.95
C ASP A 247 -25.67 6.35 -20.70
N ALA A 248 -25.32 5.09 -20.45
CA ALA A 248 -24.40 4.68 -19.39
C ALA A 248 -22.98 5.23 -19.61
N LEU A 249 -22.46 5.15 -20.84
CA LEU A 249 -21.18 5.77 -21.19
C LEU A 249 -21.27 7.31 -21.14
N ALA A 250 -22.37 7.90 -21.59
CA ALA A 250 -22.58 9.35 -21.45
C ALA A 250 -22.67 9.79 -19.98
N ALA A 251 -23.24 8.97 -19.08
CA ALA A 251 -23.21 9.23 -17.65
C ALA A 251 -21.78 9.20 -17.11
N LEU A 252 -20.97 8.20 -17.48
CA LEU A 252 -19.55 8.11 -17.10
C LEU A 252 -18.74 9.33 -17.58
N TYR A 253 -18.95 9.74 -18.83
CA TYR A 253 -18.35 10.95 -19.42
C TYR A 253 -18.68 12.20 -18.60
N ASN A 254 -19.97 12.44 -18.31
CA ASN A 254 -20.40 13.62 -17.58
C ASN A 254 -19.97 13.60 -16.11
N ALA A 255 -20.02 12.44 -15.44
CA ALA A 255 -19.68 12.29 -14.03
C ALA A 255 -18.17 12.38 -13.74
N THR A 256 -17.32 12.02 -14.72
CA THR A 256 -15.84 12.05 -14.58
C THR A 256 -15.15 13.11 -15.44
N ASN A 257 -15.86 14.20 -15.77
CA ASN A 257 -15.31 15.41 -16.41
C ASN A 257 -14.73 15.18 -17.83
N GLY A 258 -15.51 14.52 -18.69
CA GLY A 258 -15.16 14.08 -20.05
C GLY A 258 -14.55 15.13 -20.98
N ASP A 259 -14.95 16.40 -20.85
CA ASP A 259 -14.41 17.51 -21.64
C ASP A 259 -12.93 17.80 -21.34
N ASN A 260 -12.40 17.26 -20.23
CA ASN A 260 -11.01 17.45 -19.75
C ASN A 260 -10.20 16.14 -19.65
N TRP A 261 -10.67 15.04 -20.24
CA TRP A 261 -9.88 13.82 -20.41
C TRP A 261 -8.68 14.05 -21.36
N ALA A 262 -7.68 13.16 -21.31
CA ALA A 262 -6.50 13.25 -22.19
C ALA A 262 -6.81 12.83 -23.64
N ASP A 263 -7.67 11.82 -23.83
CA ASP A 263 -8.29 11.42 -25.08
C ASP A 263 -9.78 11.10 -24.85
N ASN A 264 -10.65 11.86 -25.50
CA ASN A 264 -12.10 11.68 -25.54
C ASN A 264 -12.61 11.45 -26.97
N THR A 265 -11.78 10.89 -27.85
CA THR A 265 -12.08 10.74 -29.28
C THR A 265 -13.40 10.00 -29.52
N ASN A 266 -14.29 10.65 -30.28
CA ASN A 266 -15.66 10.23 -30.62
C ASN A 266 -16.65 10.09 -29.44
N TRP A 267 -16.27 10.35 -28.19
CA TRP A 267 -17.24 10.39 -27.09
C TRP A 267 -18.28 11.50 -27.29
N MET A 268 -19.50 11.26 -26.83
CA MET A 268 -20.66 12.15 -27.02
C MET A 268 -21.04 12.44 -28.50
N THR A 269 -20.52 11.67 -29.47
CA THR A 269 -20.87 11.80 -30.90
C THR A 269 -21.90 10.76 -31.37
N ASP A 270 -22.38 10.93 -32.61
CA ASP A 270 -23.25 10.00 -33.33
C ASP A 270 -22.54 8.71 -33.80
N ARG A 271 -21.24 8.56 -33.51
CA ARG A 271 -20.46 7.38 -33.90
C ARG A 271 -20.95 6.11 -33.18
N PRO A 272 -20.77 4.93 -33.79
CA PRO A 272 -20.94 3.65 -33.10
C PRO A 272 -20.03 3.57 -31.87
N LEU A 273 -20.49 2.95 -30.78
CA LEU A 273 -19.76 2.90 -29.51
C LEU A 273 -18.38 2.25 -29.64
N GLY A 274 -18.23 1.20 -30.46
CA GLY A 274 -16.94 0.58 -30.82
C GLY A 274 -16.02 1.45 -31.72
N GLN A 275 -16.24 2.76 -31.78
CA GLN A 275 -15.33 3.77 -32.33
C GLN A 275 -14.99 4.86 -31.30
N TRP A 276 -15.55 4.81 -30.10
CA TRP A 276 -15.22 5.71 -28.99
C TRP A 276 -13.89 5.28 -28.37
N PHE A 277 -13.06 6.24 -27.96
CA PHE A 277 -11.76 5.93 -27.33
C PHE A 277 -11.96 5.01 -26.11
N GLY A 278 -11.19 3.92 -26.02
CA GLY A 278 -11.27 2.98 -24.91
C GLY A 278 -12.45 2.00 -24.92
N VAL A 279 -13.31 1.99 -25.95
CA VAL A 279 -14.54 1.16 -25.96
C VAL A 279 -14.47 0.07 -27.04
N GLU A 280 -14.58 -1.21 -26.64
CA GLU A 280 -14.81 -2.33 -27.59
C GLU A 280 -16.23 -2.89 -27.48
N VAL A 281 -16.80 -3.25 -28.64
CA VAL A 281 -18.16 -3.79 -28.78
C VAL A 281 -18.10 -5.14 -29.48
N SER A 282 -18.70 -6.17 -28.88
CA SER A 282 -18.83 -7.52 -29.42
C SER A 282 -20.28 -7.96 -29.42
N ALA A 283 -20.72 -8.66 -30.47
CA ALA A 283 -22.10 -9.09 -30.70
C ALA A 283 -23.20 -7.99 -30.61
N GLY A 284 -22.82 -6.71 -30.54
CA GLY A 284 -23.73 -5.58 -30.34
C GLY A 284 -23.82 -5.05 -28.90
N GLN A 285 -22.95 -5.51 -27.99
CA GLN A 285 -22.84 -5.02 -26.61
C GLN A 285 -21.42 -4.51 -26.32
N VAL A 286 -21.30 -3.51 -25.46
CA VAL A 286 -20.02 -3.03 -24.91
C VAL A 286 -19.42 -4.11 -24.00
N ILE A 287 -18.23 -4.62 -24.37
CA ILE A 287 -17.52 -5.67 -23.62
C ILE A 287 -16.27 -5.15 -22.89
N LEU A 288 -15.74 -3.99 -23.28
CA LEU A 288 -14.55 -3.41 -22.67
C LEU A 288 -14.69 -1.89 -22.60
N VAL A 289 -14.34 -1.33 -21.44
CA VAL A 289 -14.07 0.09 -21.22
C VAL A 289 -12.70 0.20 -20.57
N ASP A 290 -11.75 0.81 -21.28
CA ASP A 290 -10.38 1.05 -20.83
C ASP A 290 -10.02 2.54 -21.00
N LEU A 291 -9.97 3.24 -19.86
CA LEU A 291 -9.66 4.66 -19.74
C LEU A 291 -8.50 4.87 -18.75
N TRP A 292 -7.55 3.92 -18.73
CA TRP A 292 -6.32 4.02 -17.92
C TRP A 292 -5.56 5.32 -18.24
N GLU A 293 -5.11 6.03 -17.20
CA GLU A 293 -4.23 7.21 -17.33
C GLU A 293 -4.83 8.36 -18.19
N ASN A 294 -6.16 8.41 -18.28
CA ASN A 294 -6.90 9.32 -19.17
C ASN A 294 -7.40 10.62 -18.50
N ASN A 295 -6.85 10.97 -17.33
CA ASN A 295 -7.11 12.23 -16.61
C ASN A 295 -8.55 12.41 -16.07
N LEU A 296 -9.33 11.32 -15.90
CA LEU A 296 -10.70 11.34 -15.34
C LEU A 296 -10.72 11.99 -13.94
N SER A 297 -11.77 12.77 -13.65
CA SER A 297 -11.96 13.42 -12.34
C SER A 297 -13.44 13.60 -11.98
N GLY A 298 -13.87 13.17 -10.81
CA GLY A 298 -15.28 13.08 -10.40
C GLY A 298 -15.65 11.63 -10.03
N THR A 299 -16.93 11.27 -10.00
CA THR A 299 -17.38 9.98 -9.42
C THR A 299 -17.70 8.91 -10.47
N ILE A 300 -17.69 7.62 -10.07
CA ILE A 300 -18.26 6.53 -10.88
C ILE A 300 -19.79 6.59 -10.76
N PRO A 301 -20.56 6.77 -11.84
CA PRO A 301 -22.02 6.86 -11.76
C PRO A 301 -22.67 5.46 -11.62
N PRO A 302 -23.78 5.33 -10.88
CA PRO A 302 -24.57 4.08 -10.77
C PRO A 302 -24.95 3.48 -12.13
N GLU A 303 -25.17 4.33 -13.14
CA GLU A 303 -25.47 3.92 -14.51
C GLU A 303 -24.39 3.04 -15.16
N ILE A 304 -23.17 2.96 -14.61
CA ILE A 304 -22.14 2.00 -15.07
C ILE A 304 -22.68 0.56 -15.05
N GLY A 305 -23.51 0.21 -14.06
CA GLY A 305 -24.12 -1.12 -13.91
C GLY A 305 -25.11 -1.50 -15.03
N ASN A 306 -25.46 -0.57 -15.92
CA ASN A 306 -26.27 -0.85 -17.10
C ASN A 306 -25.50 -1.57 -18.21
N LEU A 307 -24.16 -1.55 -18.19
CA LEU A 307 -23.30 -2.21 -19.18
C LEU A 307 -23.25 -3.74 -18.95
N GLY A 308 -24.41 -4.41 -18.93
CA GLY A 308 -24.56 -5.82 -18.55
C GLY A 308 -23.93 -6.86 -19.50
N GLY A 309 -23.12 -6.43 -20.47
CA GLY A 309 -22.24 -7.29 -21.28
C GLY A 309 -20.75 -7.04 -21.02
N LEU A 310 -20.39 -6.16 -20.08
CA LEU A 310 -19.02 -5.72 -19.86
C LEU A 310 -18.16 -6.83 -19.24
N GLU A 311 -17.15 -7.28 -20.00
CA GLU A 311 -16.17 -8.29 -19.59
C GLU A 311 -14.97 -7.66 -18.88
N ARG A 312 -14.59 -6.42 -19.23
CA ARG A 312 -13.46 -5.67 -18.65
C ARG A 312 -13.79 -4.20 -18.38
N LEU A 313 -13.48 -3.75 -17.16
CA LEU A 313 -13.46 -2.33 -16.77
C LEU A 313 -12.08 -1.95 -16.22
N GLU A 314 -11.45 -0.95 -16.84
CA GLU A 314 -10.15 -0.40 -16.48
C GLU A 314 -10.26 1.13 -16.40
N LEU A 315 -10.26 1.67 -15.18
CA LEU A 315 -10.35 3.10 -14.89
C LEU A 315 -9.17 3.59 -14.02
N GLY A 316 -8.11 2.79 -13.89
CA GLY A 316 -6.98 3.10 -13.01
C GLY A 316 -6.07 4.24 -13.48
N ASN A 317 -5.23 4.73 -12.57
CA ASN A 317 -4.31 5.85 -12.76
C ASN A 317 -5.01 7.16 -13.18
N ASN A 318 -6.11 7.50 -12.49
CA ASN A 318 -6.92 8.70 -12.72
C ASN A 318 -7.07 9.50 -11.41
N ARG A 319 -8.07 10.38 -11.32
CA ARG A 319 -8.44 11.13 -10.09
C ARG A 319 -9.94 11.00 -9.81
N ILE A 320 -10.46 9.79 -9.98
CA ILE A 320 -11.85 9.45 -9.67
C ILE A 320 -11.99 9.45 -8.15
N GLU A 321 -13.04 10.10 -7.64
CA GLU A 321 -13.30 10.31 -6.22
C GLU A 321 -14.66 9.71 -5.80
N GLY A 322 -14.90 9.61 -4.50
CA GLY A 322 -16.16 9.10 -3.95
C GLY A 322 -16.26 7.57 -3.91
N GLU A 323 -17.45 7.06 -3.64
CA GLU A 323 -17.70 5.64 -3.36
C GLU A 323 -17.79 4.77 -4.63
N ILE A 324 -17.48 3.49 -4.50
CA ILE A 324 -17.75 2.49 -5.55
C ILE A 324 -19.26 2.19 -5.54
N PRO A 325 -20.03 2.49 -6.61
CA PRO A 325 -21.47 2.31 -6.59
C PRO A 325 -21.85 0.83 -6.49
N PRO A 326 -22.82 0.43 -5.63
CA PRO A 326 -23.29 -0.96 -5.51
C PRO A 326 -23.75 -1.57 -6.84
N GLU A 327 -24.25 -0.74 -7.76
CA GLU A 327 -24.64 -1.12 -9.11
C GLU A 327 -23.50 -1.74 -9.94
N ILE A 328 -22.23 -1.60 -9.52
CA ILE A 328 -21.10 -2.33 -10.10
C ILE A 328 -21.36 -3.85 -10.08
N GLY A 329 -22.08 -4.37 -9.09
CA GLY A 329 -22.44 -5.79 -8.96
C GLY A 329 -23.41 -6.30 -10.03
N ASN A 330 -24.02 -5.42 -10.84
CA ASN A 330 -24.86 -5.82 -11.97
C ASN A 330 -24.05 -6.30 -13.20
N LEU A 331 -22.73 -6.07 -13.22
CA LEU A 331 -21.83 -6.41 -14.32
C LEU A 331 -21.44 -7.90 -14.31
N THR A 332 -22.41 -8.81 -14.37
CA THR A 332 -22.19 -10.24 -14.05
C THR A 332 -21.22 -10.99 -14.96
N GLU A 333 -20.92 -10.48 -16.16
CA GLU A 333 -19.94 -11.05 -17.10
C GLU A 333 -18.49 -10.56 -16.85
N LEU A 334 -18.30 -9.61 -15.93
CA LEU A 334 -17.02 -8.92 -15.70
C LEU A 334 -15.96 -9.89 -15.14
N TYR A 335 -14.90 -10.15 -15.92
CA TYR A 335 -13.75 -10.95 -15.48
C TYR A 335 -12.58 -10.09 -14.98
N TYR A 336 -12.57 -8.79 -15.26
CA TYR A 336 -11.51 -7.87 -14.85
C TYR A 336 -12.09 -6.52 -14.41
N LEU A 337 -11.82 -6.14 -13.16
CA LEU A 337 -12.15 -4.84 -12.58
C LEU A 337 -10.88 -4.18 -12.02
N SER A 338 -10.58 -2.98 -12.51
CA SER A 338 -9.42 -2.22 -12.05
C SER A 338 -9.76 -0.74 -11.92
N LEU A 339 -9.67 -0.27 -10.66
CA LEU A 339 -9.96 1.08 -10.19
C LEU A 339 -8.78 1.68 -9.39
N GLY A 340 -7.64 0.96 -9.32
CA GLY A 340 -6.48 1.38 -8.53
C GLY A 340 -5.77 2.62 -9.06
N LEU A 341 -5.03 3.33 -8.20
CA LEU A 341 -4.46 4.66 -8.44
C LEU A 341 -5.56 5.69 -8.79
N ASN A 342 -6.41 5.98 -7.78
CA ASN A 342 -7.48 6.97 -7.81
C ASN A 342 -7.64 7.56 -6.38
N ASN A 343 -8.71 8.31 -6.13
CA ASN A 343 -9.09 8.87 -4.81
C ASN A 343 -10.46 8.36 -4.35
N LEU A 344 -10.78 7.10 -4.65
CA LEU A 344 -12.03 6.47 -4.22
C LEU A 344 -12.06 6.30 -2.70
N THR A 345 -13.22 6.52 -2.09
CA THR A 345 -13.44 6.50 -0.63
C THR A 345 -14.56 5.54 -0.24
N GLY A 346 -14.73 5.29 1.05
CA GLY A 346 -15.81 4.43 1.57
C GLY A 346 -15.54 2.94 1.41
N GLU A 347 -16.56 2.12 1.61
CA GLU A 347 -16.41 0.66 1.69
C GLU A 347 -16.46 -0.03 0.31
N ILE A 348 -15.97 -1.27 0.24
CA ILE A 348 -16.26 -2.15 -0.91
C ILE A 348 -17.72 -2.61 -0.80
N PRO A 349 -18.62 -2.30 -1.75
CA PRO A 349 -20.02 -2.71 -1.65
C PRO A 349 -20.14 -4.25 -1.66
N PRO A 350 -20.92 -4.88 -0.77
CA PRO A 350 -21.11 -6.34 -0.75
C PRO A 350 -21.61 -6.92 -2.08
N GLU A 351 -22.32 -6.12 -2.88
CA GLU A 351 -22.74 -6.40 -4.25
C GLU A 351 -21.58 -6.79 -5.18
N ILE A 352 -20.32 -6.47 -4.84
CA ILE A 352 -19.11 -6.98 -5.50
C ILE A 352 -19.16 -8.51 -5.66
N GLY A 353 -19.73 -9.22 -4.67
CA GLY A 353 -19.85 -10.68 -4.66
C GLY A 353 -20.78 -11.27 -5.73
N ASN A 354 -21.58 -10.45 -6.40
CA ASN A 354 -22.40 -10.88 -7.54
C ASN A 354 -21.56 -11.12 -8.81
N LEU A 355 -20.34 -10.58 -8.88
CA LEU A 355 -19.42 -10.67 -10.01
C LEU A 355 -18.75 -12.05 -10.11
N THR A 356 -19.53 -13.12 -10.11
CA THR A 356 -19.01 -14.51 -9.97
C THR A 356 -18.02 -14.96 -11.06
N GLY A 357 -17.97 -14.26 -12.20
CA GLY A 357 -16.96 -14.43 -13.26
C GLY A 357 -15.61 -13.73 -13.02
N LEU A 358 -15.50 -12.87 -12.01
CA LEU A 358 -14.35 -11.98 -11.76
C LEU A 358 -13.07 -12.77 -11.49
N ARG A 359 -12.00 -12.43 -12.20
CA ARG A 359 -10.67 -13.05 -12.12
C ARG A 359 -9.61 -12.11 -11.53
N GLN A 360 -9.71 -10.81 -11.79
CA GLN A 360 -8.83 -9.81 -11.19
C GLN A 360 -9.64 -8.65 -10.62
N LEU A 361 -9.38 -8.34 -9.34
CA LEU A 361 -9.89 -7.18 -8.63
C LEU A 361 -8.70 -6.30 -8.21
N ARG A 362 -8.65 -5.07 -8.73
CA ARG A 362 -7.57 -4.11 -8.43
C ARG A 362 -8.15 -2.80 -7.91
N LEU A 363 -7.94 -2.55 -6.62
CA LEU A 363 -8.40 -1.38 -5.87
C LEU A 363 -7.24 -0.61 -5.20
N PHE A 364 -6.01 -1.08 -5.39
CA PHE A 364 -4.79 -0.57 -4.74
C PHE A 364 -4.57 0.94 -4.96
N SER A 365 -3.98 1.63 -3.98
CA SER A 365 -3.74 3.08 -4.02
C SER A 365 -5.02 3.88 -4.25
N ASN A 366 -5.89 3.86 -3.25
CA ASN A 366 -7.09 4.68 -3.08
C ASN A 366 -7.24 5.03 -1.58
N ASP A 367 -8.32 5.73 -1.24
CA ASP A 367 -8.69 6.14 0.13
C ASP A 367 -9.87 5.28 0.66
N LEU A 368 -10.00 4.02 0.19
CA LEU A 368 -11.08 3.10 0.55
C LEU A 368 -10.91 2.59 1.98
N SER A 369 -12.01 2.37 2.69
CA SER A 369 -12.03 2.04 4.13
C SER A 369 -13.06 0.95 4.47
N GLY A 370 -13.29 0.71 5.77
CA GLY A 370 -14.19 -0.35 6.25
C GLY A 370 -13.61 -1.75 6.05
N SER A 371 -14.44 -2.77 6.27
CA SER A 371 -14.01 -4.17 6.19
C SER A 371 -14.13 -4.76 4.79
N ILE A 372 -13.20 -5.64 4.41
CA ILE A 372 -13.33 -6.47 3.20
C ILE A 372 -14.57 -7.37 3.34
N PRO A 373 -15.59 -7.26 2.48
CA PRO A 373 -16.87 -7.94 2.69
C PRO A 373 -16.75 -9.47 2.54
N PRO A 374 -17.39 -10.27 3.39
CA PRO A 374 -17.43 -11.74 3.28
C PRO A 374 -17.90 -12.23 1.89
N GLU A 375 -18.75 -11.46 1.22
CA GLU A 375 -19.24 -11.68 -0.14
C GLU A 375 -18.12 -11.83 -1.18
N ILE A 376 -16.89 -11.38 -0.89
CA ILE A 376 -15.68 -11.66 -1.68
C ILE A 376 -15.50 -13.18 -1.93
N GLY A 377 -15.91 -14.04 -1.00
CA GLY A 377 -15.83 -15.50 -1.10
C GLY A 377 -16.76 -16.13 -2.14
N ASN A 378 -17.71 -15.37 -2.70
CA ASN A 378 -18.56 -15.82 -3.81
C ASN A 378 -17.82 -15.79 -5.16
N LEU A 379 -16.72 -15.06 -5.25
CA LEU A 379 -15.95 -14.82 -6.48
C LEU A 379 -15.05 -16.01 -6.84
N THR A 380 -15.62 -17.21 -6.99
CA THR A 380 -14.86 -18.46 -7.12
C THR A 380 -13.90 -18.53 -8.32
N GLN A 381 -14.02 -17.64 -9.30
CA GLN A 381 -13.08 -17.50 -10.43
C GLN A 381 -11.88 -16.57 -10.14
N LEU A 382 -11.86 -15.92 -8.97
CA LEU A 382 -10.90 -14.88 -8.64
C LEU A 382 -9.49 -15.45 -8.48
N TRP A 383 -8.56 -14.83 -9.20
CA TRP A 383 -7.16 -15.21 -9.32
C TRP A 383 -6.23 -14.20 -8.62
N SER A 384 -6.58 -12.91 -8.59
CA SER A 384 -5.82 -11.91 -7.83
C SER A 384 -6.69 -10.83 -7.18
N ILE A 385 -6.38 -10.53 -5.90
CA ILE A 385 -6.85 -9.36 -5.16
C ILE A 385 -5.66 -8.42 -4.95
N TRP A 386 -5.71 -7.21 -5.50
CA TRP A 386 -4.73 -6.14 -5.25
C TRP A 386 -5.43 -4.93 -4.65
N ALA A 387 -5.39 -4.76 -3.33
CA ALA A 387 -6.04 -3.66 -2.60
C ALA A 387 -5.12 -2.96 -1.58
N SER A 388 -3.80 -3.10 -1.77
CA SER A 388 -2.74 -2.42 -1.00
C SER A 388 -2.81 -0.90 -1.07
N PHE A 389 -2.25 -0.19 -0.08
CA PHE A 389 -2.34 1.28 0.02
C PHE A 389 -3.80 1.75 0.01
N ASN A 390 -4.53 1.43 1.06
CA ASN A 390 -5.88 1.89 1.37
C ASN A 390 -6.01 2.02 2.90
N GLU A 391 -7.21 2.29 3.40
CA GLU A 391 -7.56 2.38 4.82
C GLU A 391 -8.47 1.22 5.30
N PHE A 392 -8.38 0.02 4.69
CA PHE A 392 -9.22 -1.12 5.07
C PHE A 392 -8.97 -1.55 6.53
N THR A 393 -10.05 -1.79 7.26
CA THR A 393 -10.08 -2.16 8.69
C THR A 393 -10.78 -3.51 8.90
N GLY A 394 -10.94 -3.93 10.16
CA GLY A 394 -11.59 -5.19 10.51
C GLY A 394 -10.76 -6.44 10.15
N PRO A 395 -11.29 -7.64 10.43
CA PRO A 395 -10.60 -8.89 10.17
C PRO A 395 -10.67 -9.32 8.69
N LEU A 396 -9.63 -10.03 8.24
CA LEU A 396 -9.64 -10.70 6.94
C LEU A 396 -10.73 -11.81 6.93
N PRO A 397 -11.71 -11.78 6.00
CA PRO A 397 -12.86 -12.68 6.09
C PRO A 397 -12.48 -14.15 5.78
N PRO A 398 -12.90 -15.13 6.62
CA PRO A 398 -12.64 -16.57 6.40
C PRO A 398 -13.11 -17.08 5.04
N GLU A 399 -14.14 -16.45 4.48
CA GLU A 399 -14.66 -16.60 3.13
C GLU A 399 -13.61 -16.65 2.02
N ILE A 400 -12.44 -16.00 2.19
CA ILE A 400 -11.33 -16.07 1.22
C ILE A 400 -10.83 -17.51 1.01
N GLY A 401 -10.95 -18.39 2.01
CA GLY A 401 -10.65 -19.83 1.87
C GLY A 401 -11.49 -20.56 0.81
N LYS A 402 -12.64 -19.99 0.40
CA LYS A 402 -13.50 -20.54 -0.68
C LYS A 402 -12.92 -20.29 -2.07
N LEU A 403 -11.94 -19.39 -2.20
CA LEU A 403 -11.41 -18.90 -3.48
C LEU A 403 -10.34 -19.85 -4.05
N ALA A 404 -10.76 -21.04 -4.47
CA ALA A 404 -9.88 -22.11 -4.93
C ALA A 404 -8.98 -21.77 -6.15
N ASN A 405 -9.26 -20.69 -6.89
CA ASN A 405 -8.43 -20.21 -8.01
C ASN A 405 -7.45 -19.08 -7.62
N LEU A 406 -7.52 -18.57 -6.39
CA LEU A 406 -6.77 -17.42 -5.93
C LEU A 406 -5.26 -17.71 -5.93
N ASN A 407 -4.49 -16.76 -6.45
CA ASN A 407 -3.06 -16.91 -6.73
C ASN A 407 -2.22 -15.78 -6.11
N SER A 408 -2.75 -14.57 -6.04
CA SER A 408 -2.10 -13.43 -5.37
C SER A 408 -3.09 -12.65 -4.51
N VAL A 409 -2.68 -12.35 -3.28
CA VAL A 409 -3.41 -11.47 -2.34
C VAL A 409 -2.43 -10.42 -1.85
N TRP A 410 -2.61 -9.19 -2.31
CA TRP A 410 -1.83 -8.03 -1.90
C TRP A 410 -2.76 -7.06 -1.18
N LEU A 411 -2.63 -7.00 0.14
CA LEU A 411 -3.40 -6.11 1.04
C LEU A 411 -2.49 -5.27 1.94
N TYR A 412 -1.18 -5.28 1.67
CA TYR A 412 -0.19 -4.52 2.43
C TYR A 412 -0.44 -3.00 2.44
N TRP A 413 0.02 -2.30 3.48
CA TRP A 413 -0.31 -0.88 3.71
C TRP A 413 -1.83 -0.66 3.82
N ASN A 414 -2.40 -1.17 4.92
CA ASN A 414 -3.79 -1.01 5.33
C ASN A 414 -3.87 -1.02 6.87
N ARG A 415 -5.08 -1.06 7.45
CA ARG A 415 -5.35 -1.15 8.90
C ARG A 415 -6.10 -2.45 9.27
N ILE A 416 -5.88 -3.54 8.51
CA ILE A 416 -6.56 -4.83 8.71
C ILE A 416 -6.11 -5.40 10.06
N GLU A 417 -7.07 -5.77 10.91
CA GLU A 417 -6.85 -6.18 12.30
C GLU A 417 -7.27 -7.66 12.53
N GLY A 418 -7.31 -8.09 13.80
CA GLY A 418 -7.75 -9.44 14.16
C GLY A 418 -6.81 -10.55 13.66
N PRO A 419 -7.20 -11.83 13.77
CA PRO A 419 -6.36 -12.96 13.38
C PRO A 419 -6.46 -13.32 11.90
N LEU A 420 -5.39 -13.93 11.37
CA LEU A 420 -5.45 -14.64 10.09
C LEU A 420 -6.45 -15.82 10.21
N PRO A 421 -7.45 -15.94 9.32
CA PRO A 421 -8.37 -17.07 9.35
C PRO A 421 -7.67 -18.36 8.91
N ALA A 422 -7.93 -19.46 9.62
CA ALA A 422 -7.37 -20.78 9.31
C ALA A 422 -7.85 -21.31 7.93
N GLU A 423 -9.03 -20.88 7.53
CA GLU A 423 -9.65 -21.12 6.23
C GLU A 423 -8.79 -20.60 5.05
N LEU A 424 -7.92 -19.61 5.26
CA LEU A 424 -6.98 -19.12 4.24
C LEU A 424 -6.03 -20.24 3.75
N GLY A 425 -5.77 -21.25 4.59
CA GLY A 425 -5.03 -22.45 4.21
C GLY A 425 -5.72 -23.34 3.16
N ASP A 426 -7.03 -23.19 2.94
CA ASP A 426 -7.77 -23.95 1.93
C ASP A 426 -7.75 -23.29 0.53
N ALA A 427 -7.18 -22.09 0.39
CA ALA A 427 -6.94 -21.39 -0.88
C ALA A 427 -5.76 -22.02 -1.67
N ALA A 428 -5.87 -23.31 -1.99
CA ALA A 428 -4.79 -24.20 -2.43
C ALA A 428 -4.17 -23.92 -3.84
N ASN A 429 -4.32 -22.72 -4.39
CA ASN A 429 -3.55 -22.22 -5.54
C ASN A 429 -2.78 -20.91 -5.26
N LEU A 430 -2.81 -20.42 -4.01
CA LEU A 430 -2.16 -19.19 -3.58
C LEU A 430 -0.63 -19.30 -3.72
N ARG A 431 0.00 -18.26 -4.27
CA ARG A 431 1.45 -18.16 -4.51
C ARG A 431 2.08 -16.95 -3.85
N ASP A 432 1.38 -15.84 -3.76
CA ASP A 432 1.94 -14.58 -3.27
C ASP A 432 0.96 -13.95 -2.27
N LEU A 433 1.26 -14.07 -0.98
CA LEU A 433 0.47 -13.50 0.12
C LEU A 433 1.28 -12.39 0.78
N ARG A 434 0.79 -11.15 0.63
CA ARG A 434 1.44 -9.91 1.06
C ARG A 434 0.48 -9.07 1.91
N LEU A 435 0.65 -9.16 3.22
CA LEU A 435 -0.17 -8.50 4.25
C LEU A 435 0.67 -7.57 5.15
N GLU A 436 1.88 -7.22 4.73
CA GLU A 436 2.79 -6.38 5.49
C GLU A 436 2.24 -4.96 5.76
N LEU A 437 2.66 -4.32 6.85
CA LEU A 437 2.18 -2.98 7.25
C LEU A 437 0.65 -2.96 7.42
N ASN A 438 0.19 -3.69 8.43
CA ASN A 438 -1.20 -3.83 8.87
C ASN A 438 -1.25 -4.02 10.42
N GLU A 439 -2.44 -4.26 10.98
CA GLU A 439 -2.68 -4.44 12.42
C GLU A 439 -3.01 -5.91 12.81
N ILE A 440 -2.72 -6.88 11.93
CA ILE A 440 -3.09 -8.29 12.07
C ILE A 440 -2.40 -8.89 13.30
N SER A 441 -3.13 -9.66 14.09
CA SER A 441 -2.75 -10.05 15.45
C SER A 441 -2.98 -11.53 15.75
N GLY A 442 -2.46 -12.01 16.88
CA GLY A 442 -2.64 -13.42 17.28
C GLY A 442 -1.70 -14.40 16.58
N PRO A 443 -1.95 -15.71 16.72
CA PRO A 443 -1.06 -16.75 16.21
C PRO A 443 -1.19 -16.98 14.71
N LEU A 444 -0.07 -17.36 14.09
CA LEU A 444 -0.04 -17.91 12.74
C LEU A 444 -0.82 -19.24 12.70
N PRO A 445 -1.88 -19.38 11.89
CA PRO A 445 -2.64 -20.63 11.82
C PRO A 445 -1.84 -21.75 11.12
N PRO A 446 -1.66 -22.94 11.74
CA PRO A 446 -0.96 -24.08 11.15
C PRO A 446 -1.53 -24.52 9.79
N GLU A 447 -2.81 -24.27 9.55
CA GLU A 447 -3.50 -24.55 8.29
C GLU A 447 -2.87 -23.87 7.08
N LEU A 448 -2.14 -22.76 7.24
CA LEU A 448 -1.39 -22.16 6.12
C LEU A 448 -0.34 -23.12 5.55
N GLY A 449 0.18 -24.06 6.36
CA GLY A 449 1.08 -25.12 5.90
C GLY A 449 0.47 -26.09 4.86
N LYS A 450 -0.83 -26.01 4.58
CA LYS A 450 -1.49 -26.68 3.44
C LYS A 450 -1.08 -26.09 2.08
N LEU A 451 -0.59 -24.85 2.03
CA LEU A 451 -0.38 -24.07 0.80
C LEU A 451 0.93 -24.47 0.08
N ASP A 452 0.98 -25.69 -0.44
CA ASP A 452 2.15 -26.32 -1.08
C ASP A 452 2.78 -25.50 -2.24
N LYS A 453 1.98 -24.64 -2.87
CA LYS A 453 2.33 -23.73 -3.97
C LYS A 453 2.74 -22.32 -3.55
N LEU A 454 2.66 -21.98 -2.26
CA LEU A 454 3.01 -20.62 -1.80
C LEU A 454 4.48 -20.33 -2.12
N GLU A 455 4.75 -19.28 -2.89
CA GLU A 455 6.11 -18.85 -3.28
C GLU A 455 6.59 -17.66 -2.43
N ARG A 456 5.70 -16.79 -1.95
CA ARG A 456 5.97 -15.74 -0.96
C ARG A 456 4.92 -15.71 0.13
N LEU A 457 5.39 -15.64 1.37
CA LEU A 457 4.63 -15.25 2.56
C LEU A 457 5.31 -14.04 3.20
N GLU A 458 4.63 -12.90 3.18
CA GLU A 458 5.11 -11.63 3.70
C GLU A 458 4.05 -11.03 4.63
N LEU A 459 4.40 -10.93 5.92
CA LEU A 459 3.52 -10.56 7.03
C LEU A 459 4.18 -9.51 7.96
N SER A 460 5.25 -8.87 7.50
CA SER A 460 6.09 -7.99 8.34
C SER A 460 5.38 -6.69 8.74
N VAL A 461 5.75 -6.09 9.88
CA VAL A 461 5.03 -4.95 10.49
C VAL A 461 3.53 -5.26 10.65
N ASN A 462 3.27 -6.21 11.55
CA ASN A 462 1.96 -6.58 12.08
C ASN A 462 2.10 -6.81 13.60
N ARG A 463 1.03 -7.26 14.27
CA ARG A 463 0.96 -7.56 15.71
C ARG A 463 0.87 -9.07 16.01
N LEU A 464 1.44 -9.90 15.13
CA LEU A 464 1.39 -11.36 15.25
C LEU A 464 2.13 -11.84 16.51
N ASN A 465 1.76 -13.01 17.03
CA ASN A 465 2.39 -13.61 18.20
C ASN A 465 2.35 -15.13 18.16
N GLY A 466 2.77 -15.79 19.24
CA GLY A 466 2.87 -17.25 19.29
C GLY A 466 3.97 -17.82 18.39
N PRO A 467 4.06 -19.15 18.23
CA PRO A 467 5.12 -19.80 17.47
C PRO A 467 4.88 -19.81 15.96
N ILE A 468 5.98 -19.91 15.20
CA ILE A 468 5.94 -20.30 13.79
C ILE A 468 5.50 -21.78 13.74
N PRO A 469 4.43 -22.15 13.02
CA PRO A 469 3.96 -23.53 13.00
C PRO A 469 4.96 -24.47 12.30
N PRO A 470 5.27 -25.65 12.85
CA PRO A 470 6.09 -26.66 12.16
C PRO A 470 5.48 -27.09 10.82
N GLU A 471 4.16 -26.99 10.66
CA GLU A 471 3.44 -27.19 9.40
C GLU A 471 3.94 -26.31 8.25
N PHE A 472 4.57 -25.16 8.53
CA PHE A 472 5.17 -24.29 7.50
C PHE A 472 6.31 -25.00 6.74
N GLY A 473 6.93 -26.03 7.31
CA GLY A 473 7.89 -26.90 6.59
C GLY A 473 7.29 -27.71 5.43
N ASN A 474 5.97 -27.68 5.25
CA ASN A 474 5.28 -28.29 4.11
C ASN A 474 5.07 -27.34 2.92
N LEU A 475 5.41 -26.04 3.06
CA LEU A 475 5.27 -25.00 2.02
C LEU A 475 6.29 -25.17 0.89
N SER A 476 6.25 -26.30 0.18
CA SER A 476 7.37 -26.79 -0.64
C SER A 476 7.84 -25.87 -1.77
N SER A 477 7.01 -24.93 -2.22
CA SER A 477 7.34 -23.94 -3.25
C SER A 477 7.92 -22.62 -2.71
N LEU A 478 7.99 -22.44 -1.39
CA LEU A 478 8.28 -21.15 -0.76
C LEU A 478 9.69 -20.66 -1.06
N ARG A 479 9.78 -19.40 -1.49
CA ARG A 479 11.02 -18.67 -1.82
C ARG A 479 11.30 -17.57 -0.80
N THR A 480 10.27 -16.86 -0.36
CA THR A 480 10.38 -15.78 0.63
C THR A 480 9.48 -16.08 1.81
N LEU A 481 10.06 -16.20 3.00
CA LEU A 481 9.36 -16.16 4.29
C LEU A 481 9.82 -14.93 5.04
N ALA A 482 8.96 -13.92 5.14
CA ALA A 482 9.25 -12.65 5.77
C ALA A 482 8.19 -12.29 6.83
N ILE A 483 8.63 -12.22 8.09
CA ILE A 483 7.82 -11.78 9.23
C ILE A 483 8.73 -11.02 10.20
N HIS A 484 9.00 -9.75 9.90
CA HIS A 484 9.88 -8.89 10.70
C HIS A 484 9.13 -7.70 11.35
N SER A 485 9.83 -6.95 12.21
CA SER A 485 9.37 -5.84 13.08
C SER A 485 9.11 -6.24 14.53
N TYR A 486 9.52 -5.36 15.47
CA TYR A 486 9.31 -5.44 16.92
C TYR A 486 7.84 -5.43 17.37
N GLU A 487 6.91 -5.16 16.45
CA GLU A 487 5.47 -5.33 16.67
C GLU A 487 5.01 -6.79 16.49
N ASN A 488 5.69 -7.56 15.63
CA ASN A 488 5.48 -9.00 15.50
C ASN A 488 6.25 -9.69 16.63
N ARG A 489 5.51 -10.16 17.64
CA ARG A 489 6.03 -10.84 18.83
C ARG A 489 5.95 -12.35 18.67
N LEU A 490 6.46 -12.88 17.56
CA LEU A 490 6.57 -14.34 17.39
C LEU A 490 7.52 -14.91 18.44
N THR A 491 7.19 -16.06 19.01
CA THR A 491 7.82 -16.63 20.21
C THR A 491 8.16 -18.12 20.02
N GLY A 492 8.91 -18.71 20.94
CA GLY A 492 9.24 -20.13 20.86
C GLY A 492 10.31 -20.44 19.83
N GLU A 493 10.52 -21.73 19.56
CA GLU A 493 11.68 -22.22 18.81
C GLU A 493 11.48 -22.16 17.28
N LEU A 494 12.58 -21.92 16.55
CA LEU A 494 12.61 -22.05 15.09
C LEU A 494 12.34 -23.53 14.69
N PRO A 495 11.25 -23.85 13.96
CA PRO A 495 10.94 -25.24 13.66
C PRO A 495 11.97 -25.86 12.71
N ALA A 496 12.59 -26.98 13.11
CA ALA A 496 13.51 -27.76 12.28
C ALA A 496 12.86 -28.20 10.94
N GLU A 497 11.54 -28.40 10.95
CA GLU A 497 10.67 -28.52 9.79
C GLU A 497 10.94 -27.53 8.66
N LEU A 498 11.27 -26.26 8.96
CA LEU A 498 11.57 -25.26 7.93
C LEU A 498 12.79 -25.64 7.08
N GLY A 499 13.73 -26.44 7.60
CA GLY A 499 14.85 -26.99 6.84
C GLY A 499 14.45 -27.89 5.65
N ARG A 500 13.16 -28.25 5.53
CA ARG A 500 12.61 -28.96 4.35
C ARG A 500 12.36 -28.05 3.14
N LEU A 501 12.39 -26.73 3.33
CA LEU A 501 12.05 -25.73 2.32
C LEU A 501 13.19 -25.49 1.32
N ASN A 502 13.50 -26.52 0.52
CA ASN A 502 14.62 -26.54 -0.44
C ASN A 502 14.60 -25.42 -1.50
N ASN A 503 13.47 -24.75 -1.71
CA ASN A 503 13.30 -23.61 -2.63
C ASN A 503 13.46 -22.23 -1.96
N LEU A 504 13.63 -22.18 -0.63
CA LEU A 504 13.67 -20.93 0.13
C LEU A 504 14.94 -20.14 -0.20
N VAL A 505 14.76 -18.90 -0.65
CA VAL A 505 15.79 -17.94 -1.05
C VAL A 505 16.01 -16.90 0.06
N GLU A 506 14.93 -16.52 0.75
CA GLU A 506 14.91 -15.48 1.77
C GLU A 506 14.18 -15.96 3.03
N LEU A 507 14.89 -15.96 4.16
CA LEU A 507 14.34 -16.17 5.51
C LEU A 507 14.59 -14.91 6.34
N ILE A 508 13.54 -14.13 6.57
CA ILE A 508 13.61 -12.78 7.14
C ILE A 508 12.70 -12.72 8.39
N LEU A 509 13.28 -12.96 9.57
CA LEU A 509 12.59 -12.93 10.86
C LEU A 509 13.18 -11.96 11.92
N PRO A 510 13.90 -10.86 11.58
CA PRO A 510 14.49 -10.00 12.60
C PRO A 510 13.45 -9.20 13.41
N GLY A 511 13.74 -9.00 14.69
CA GLY A 511 12.93 -8.21 15.61
C GLY A 511 11.77 -8.96 16.29
N ASN A 512 11.77 -10.29 16.31
CA ASN A 512 10.76 -11.08 17.02
C ASN A 512 11.26 -11.51 18.42
N GLU A 513 10.47 -12.33 19.13
CA GLU A 513 10.81 -12.91 20.45
C GLU A 513 11.19 -14.41 20.35
N LEU A 514 11.74 -14.86 19.20
CA LEU A 514 12.07 -16.26 18.94
C LEU A 514 13.22 -16.74 19.84
N THR A 515 13.12 -17.98 20.34
CA THR A 515 14.03 -18.60 21.31
C THR A 515 14.65 -19.90 20.76
N GLY A 516 15.48 -20.57 21.56
CA GLY A 516 16.04 -21.88 21.22
C GLY A 516 17.26 -21.77 20.28
N GLU A 517 17.77 -22.92 19.83
CA GLU A 517 18.93 -22.99 18.95
C GLU A 517 18.53 -22.83 17.47
N ILE A 518 19.44 -22.37 16.62
CA ILE A 518 19.23 -22.40 15.16
C ILE A 518 19.29 -23.88 14.71
N PRO A 519 18.27 -24.45 14.05
CA PRO A 519 18.27 -25.87 13.71
C PRO A 519 19.37 -26.24 12.70
N PRO A 520 20.15 -27.32 12.93
CA PRO A 520 21.15 -27.79 11.95
C PRO A 520 20.50 -28.22 10.63
N GLU A 521 19.21 -28.61 10.64
CA GLU A 521 18.40 -28.87 9.45
C GLU A 521 18.38 -27.69 8.47
N PHE A 522 18.64 -26.45 8.91
CA PHE A 522 18.68 -25.28 8.03
C PHE A 522 19.85 -25.34 7.03
N GLY A 523 20.89 -26.15 7.27
CA GLY A 523 21.94 -26.45 6.28
C GLY A 523 21.44 -27.17 5.02
N ASN A 524 20.19 -27.65 5.01
CA ASN A 524 19.54 -28.22 3.83
C ASN A 524 18.93 -27.18 2.89
N LEU A 525 18.86 -25.90 3.27
CA LEU A 525 18.23 -24.81 2.50
C LEU A 525 19.10 -24.35 1.32
N ARG A 526 19.42 -25.25 0.37
CA ARG A 526 20.43 -25.02 -0.69
C ARG A 526 20.12 -23.86 -1.64
N ALA A 527 18.90 -23.33 -1.68
CA ALA A 527 18.51 -22.14 -2.45
C ALA A 527 18.71 -20.81 -1.69
N LEU A 528 19.03 -20.84 -0.39
CA LEU A 528 19.01 -19.66 0.48
C LEU A 528 20.13 -18.68 0.11
N GLU A 529 19.74 -17.45 -0.24
CA GLU A 529 20.64 -16.33 -0.50
C GLU A 529 20.68 -15.33 0.68
N ASN A 530 19.59 -15.19 1.43
CA ASN A 530 19.45 -14.21 2.50
C ASN A 530 18.84 -14.84 3.77
N MET A 531 19.51 -14.67 4.89
CA MET A 531 19.08 -15.15 6.20
C MET A 531 19.30 -14.05 7.25
N THR A 532 18.21 -13.50 7.78
CA THR A 532 18.25 -12.47 8.83
C THR A 532 17.39 -12.89 10.02
N LEU A 533 18.01 -12.96 11.20
CA LEU A 533 17.39 -13.36 12.47
C LEU A 533 17.76 -12.38 13.61
N ASP A 534 18.25 -11.18 13.27
CA ASP A 534 18.72 -10.17 14.22
C ASP A 534 17.65 -9.73 15.22
N GLY A 535 18.02 -9.37 16.45
CA GLY A 535 17.07 -8.89 17.46
C GLY A 535 16.03 -9.94 17.86
N ASN A 536 16.49 -11.16 18.15
CA ASN A 536 15.70 -12.26 18.71
C ASN A 536 16.38 -12.75 20.01
N ARG A 537 15.91 -13.86 20.58
CA ARG A 537 16.47 -14.51 21.80
C ARG A 537 17.04 -15.90 21.49
N LEU A 538 17.67 -16.06 20.32
CA LEU A 538 18.24 -17.33 19.89
C LEU A 538 19.51 -17.64 20.68
N ILE A 539 19.65 -18.89 21.14
CA ILE A 539 20.72 -19.40 22.01
C ILE A 539 21.55 -20.47 21.30
N GLY A 540 22.49 -21.07 22.02
CA GLY A 540 23.28 -22.21 21.52
C GLY A 540 24.47 -21.77 20.66
N GLY A 541 25.00 -22.69 19.86
CA GLY A 541 26.08 -22.42 18.91
C GLY A 541 25.56 -22.25 17.48
N LEU A 542 26.36 -21.63 16.61
CA LEU A 542 26.09 -21.67 15.17
C LEU A 542 26.29 -23.10 14.64
N PRO A 543 25.28 -23.73 13.99
CA PRO A 543 25.46 -25.07 13.41
C PRO A 543 26.53 -25.06 12.31
N PRO A 544 27.54 -25.95 12.36
CA PRO A 544 28.50 -26.13 11.26
C PRO A 544 27.82 -26.42 9.91
N GLU A 545 26.65 -27.05 9.94
CA GLU A 545 25.79 -27.36 8.79
C GLU A 545 25.34 -26.11 8.02
N LEU A 546 25.33 -24.92 8.62
CA LEU A 546 25.07 -23.69 7.87
C LEU A 546 26.16 -23.37 6.84
N GLY A 547 27.38 -23.93 6.99
CA GLY A 547 28.47 -23.80 6.00
C GLY A 547 28.20 -24.48 4.66
N ASP A 548 27.21 -25.38 4.59
CA ASP A 548 26.81 -26.11 3.39
C ASP A 548 25.91 -25.30 2.44
N LEU A 549 25.57 -24.04 2.81
CA LEU A 549 24.67 -23.12 2.11
C LEU A 549 25.39 -22.32 1.01
N ALA A 550 25.83 -23.01 -0.05
CA ALA A 550 26.69 -22.45 -1.11
C ALA A 550 26.16 -21.19 -1.84
N ASN A 551 24.86 -20.86 -1.76
CA ASN A 551 24.27 -19.66 -2.37
C ASN A 551 24.14 -18.47 -1.39
N LEU A 552 24.45 -18.66 -0.10
CA LEU A 552 24.18 -17.68 0.96
C LEU A 552 25.05 -16.43 0.77
N ARG A 553 24.42 -15.28 0.55
CA ARG A 553 25.06 -13.97 0.36
C ARG A 553 25.02 -13.10 1.61
N ILE A 554 23.99 -13.26 2.43
CA ILE A 554 23.75 -12.44 3.62
C ILE A 554 23.38 -13.35 4.78
N LEU A 555 24.15 -13.28 5.86
CA LEU A 555 23.85 -13.90 7.15
C LEU A 555 23.92 -12.83 8.24
N GLN A 556 22.79 -12.49 8.84
CA GLN A 556 22.66 -11.49 9.89
C GLN A 556 21.96 -12.11 11.12
N LEU A 557 22.66 -12.11 12.25
CA LEU A 557 22.31 -12.80 13.49
C LEU A 557 22.55 -11.89 14.72
N ALA A 558 22.61 -10.57 14.53
CA ALA A 558 23.04 -9.63 15.56
C ALA A 558 22.02 -9.46 16.69
N GLY A 559 22.47 -9.21 17.91
CA GLY A 559 21.56 -8.99 19.04
C GLY A 559 20.71 -10.23 19.32
N ASN A 560 21.38 -11.34 19.62
CA ASN A 560 20.82 -12.61 20.08
C ASN A 560 21.64 -13.08 21.29
N GLU A 561 21.33 -14.27 21.81
CA GLU A 561 22.01 -14.92 22.94
C GLU A 561 22.97 -16.04 22.47
N LEU A 562 23.48 -15.94 21.23
CA LEU A 562 24.32 -16.97 20.60
C LEU A 562 25.70 -17.05 21.27
N SER A 563 26.32 -18.22 21.18
CA SER A 563 27.53 -18.58 21.91
C SER A 563 28.57 -19.36 21.09
N GLY A 564 29.81 -19.40 21.59
CA GLY A 564 30.91 -20.16 20.98
C GLY A 564 31.53 -19.51 19.73
N PRO A 565 32.36 -20.25 18.97
CA PRO A 565 33.09 -19.71 17.82
C PRO A 565 32.24 -19.68 16.55
N VAL A 566 32.69 -18.92 15.54
CA VAL A 566 32.22 -19.08 14.16
C VAL A 566 32.75 -20.43 13.62
N PRO A 567 31.90 -21.33 13.10
CA PRO A 567 32.34 -22.65 12.63
C PRO A 567 33.33 -22.54 11.44
N PRO A 568 34.42 -23.32 11.41
CA PRO A 568 35.36 -23.33 10.29
C PRO A 568 34.70 -23.61 8.93
N GLY A 569 33.64 -24.44 8.91
CA GLY A 569 32.87 -24.75 7.70
C GLY A 569 32.24 -23.53 7.00
N PHE A 570 32.12 -22.38 7.68
CA PHE A 570 31.64 -21.14 7.06
C PHE A 570 32.58 -20.63 5.96
N GLY A 571 33.85 -21.09 5.89
CA GLY A 571 34.74 -20.82 4.75
C GLY A 571 34.19 -21.33 3.40
N GLY A 572 33.34 -22.36 3.42
CA GLY A 572 32.68 -22.90 2.22
C GLY A 572 31.60 -22.01 1.59
N LEU A 573 31.22 -20.90 2.24
CA LEU A 573 30.14 -20.00 1.81
C LEU A 573 30.61 -19.03 0.71
N ALA A 574 30.99 -19.57 -0.45
CA ALA A 574 31.68 -18.82 -1.51
C ALA A 574 30.95 -17.55 -2.01
N GLU A 575 29.61 -17.50 -1.96
CA GLU A 575 28.83 -16.31 -2.33
C GLU A 575 28.67 -15.27 -1.21
N LEU A 576 29.15 -15.53 0.01
CA LEU A 576 28.88 -14.71 1.20
C LEU A 576 29.50 -13.31 1.10
N ARG A 577 28.65 -12.30 1.25
CA ARG A 577 28.98 -10.87 1.10
C ARG A 577 28.92 -10.14 2.43
N GLN A 578 28.04 -10.59 3.32
CA GLN A 578 27.88 -10.03 4.67
C GLN A 578 27.71 -11.13 5.72
N LEU A 579 28.54 -11.06 6.76
CA LEU A 579 28.40 -11.82 8.01
C LEU A 579 28.32 -10.84 9.19
N THR A 580 27.15 -10.74 9.83
CA THR A 580 26.94 -9.97 11.05
C THR A 580 26.57 -10.91 12.20
N VAL A 581 27.41 -10.97 13.23
CA VAL A 581 27.14 -11.69 14.50
C VAL A 581 27.29 -10.78 15.73
N SER A 582 27.33 -9.46 15.52
CA SER A 582 27.49 -8.46 16.57
C SER A 582 26.47 -8.59 17.73
N ASN A 583 26.83 -8.12 18.91
CA ASN A 583 25.98 -8.11 20.11
C ASN A 583 25.47 -9.52 20.50
N ASN A 584 26.31 -10.54 20.33
CA ASN A 584 26.15 -11.88 20.89
C ASN A 584 27.29 -12.10 21.91
N PRO A 585 27.14 -11.69 23.18
CA PRO A 585 28.26 -11.56 24.11
C PRO A 585 28.90 -12.90 24.52
N ALA A 586 28.18 -14.02 24.34
CA ALA A 586 28.71 -15.36 24.59
C ALA A 586 29.45 -15.97 23.38
N MET A 587 29.42 -15.33 22.20
CA MET A 587 30.24 -15.76 21.07
C MET A 587 31.70 -15.39 21.32
N ALA A 588 32.60 -16.38 21.26
CA ALA A 588 33.97 -16.25 21.72
C ALA A 588 34.92 -17.18 20.95
N GLY A 589 36.15 -16.73 20.73
CA GLY A 589 37.22 -17.52 20.11
C GLY A 589 37.96 -16.78 18.99
N GLU A 590 39.01 -17.41 18.49
CA GLU A 590 39.75 -16.93 17.33
C GLU A 590 39.00 -17.30 16.05
N LEU A 591 38.87 -16.36 15.11
CA LEU A 591 38.24 -16.63 13.81
C LEU A 591 39.08 -17.62 13.00
N SER A 592 38.43 -18.64 12.45
CA SER A 592 39.12 -19.73 11.74
C SER A 592 39.79 -19.27 10.44
N GLY A 593 40.99 -19.78 10.16
CA GLY A 593 41.73 -19.53 8.93
C GLY A 593 40.93 -19.87 7.66
N GLU A 594 40.06 -20.88 7.70
CA GLU A 594 39.20 -21.28 6.58
C GLU A 594 38.30 -20.12 6.07
N LEU A 595 38.01 -19.11 6.89
CA LEU A 595 37.23 -17.93 6.47
C LEU A 595 37.95 -17.08 5.41
N THR A 596 39.26 -17.27 5.17
CA THR A 596 39.98 -16.53 4.12
C THR A 596 39.58 -16.91 2.69
N ASP A 597 38.91 -18.06 2.50
CA ASP A 597 38.35 -18.46 1.21
C ASP A 597 37.12 -17.62 0.80
N LEU A 598 36.56 -16.84 1.73
CA LEU A 598 35.42 -15.93 1.51
C LEU A 598 35.85 -14.68 0.73
N SER A 599 36.15 -14.87 -0.55
CA SER A 599 36.62 -13.83 -1.48
C SER A 599 35.59 -12.75 -1.82
N ASN A 600 34.29 -13.03 -1.61
CA ASN A 600 33.18 -12.09 -1.86
C ASN A 600 32.79 -11.24 -0.63
N LEU A 601 33.40 -11.48 0.53
CA LEU A 601 32.97 -10.87 1.81
C LEU A 601 33.32 -9.38 1.86
N ASN A 602 32.30 -8.52 1.80
CA ASN A 602 32.46 -7.07 1.91
C ASN A 602 32.22 -6.55 3.35
N THR A 603 31.46 -7.26 4.17
CA THR A 603 31.11 -6.87 5.53
C THR A 603 31.31 -8.02 6.51
N LEU A 604 32.10 -7.78 7.55
CA LEU A 604 32.31 -8.70 8.67
C LEU A 604 32.23 -7.92 9.99
N ALA A 605 31.21 -8.20 10.80
CA ALA A 605 30.95 -7.47 12.03
C ALA A 605 30.73 -8.42 13.22
N THR A 606 31.61 -8.30 14.22
CA THR A 606 31.63 -9.10 15.46
C THR A 606 31.74 -8.20 16.70
N GLY A 607 31.35 -6.93 16.62
CA GLY A 607 31.38 -6.00 17.76
C GLY A 607 30.38 -6.44 18.84
N GLY A 608 30.71 -6.29 20.12
CA GLY A 608 29.85 -6.86 21.19
C GLY A 608 29.88 -8.40 21.25
N THR A 609 30.96 -9.02 20.74
CA THR A 609 31.29 -10.45 20.94
C THR A 609 32.74 -10.56 21.43
N GLU A 610 33.10 -11.69 22.01
CA GLU A 610 34.48 -12.03 22.38
C GLU A 610 35.26 -12.73 21.24
N LEU A 611 34.76 -12.69 20.00
CA LEU A 611 35.51 -13.15 18.83
C LEU A 611 36.73 -12.25 18.57
N CYS A 612 37.84 -12.79 18.05
CA CYS A 612 38.97 -11.99 17.57
C CYS A 612 39.60 -12.54 16.28
N ALA A 613 40.14 -11.64 15.46
CA ALA A 613 40.87 -11.99 14.25
C ALA A 613 42.29 -12.49 14.61
N PRO A 614 42.72 -13.67 14.12
CA PRO A 614 44.08 -14.17 14.31
C PRO A 614 45.11 -13.18 13.77
N ARG A 615 46.33 -13.25 14.30
CA ARG A 615 47.46 -12.42 13.85
C ARG A 615 48.12 -12.92 12.57
N ASP A 616 47.73 -14.10 12.09
CA ASP A 616 48.23 -14.72 10.88
C ASP A 616 48.29 -13.72 9.72
N SER A 617 49.41 -13.71 8.99
CA SER A 617 49.68 -12.70 7.97
C SER A 617 48.63 -12.71 6.86
N ASP A 618 48.15 -13.91 6.51
CA ASP A 618 47.35 -14.15 5.32
C ASP A 618 45.88 -13.90 5.66
N PHE A 619 45.44 -14.30 6.86
CA PHE A 619 44.16 -13.84 7.43
C PHE A 619 44.11 -12.32 7.57
N GLN A 620 45.18 -11.67 8.04
CA GLN A 620 45.23 -10.21 8.15
C GLN A 620 45.30 -9.52 6.78
N VAL A 621 45.86 -10.15 5.75
CA VAL A 621 45.78 -9.66 4.36
C VAL A 621 44.35 -9.76 3.84
N TRP A 622 43.69 -10.91 3.99
CA TRP A 622 42.28 -11.11 3.60
C TRP A 622 41.36 -10.12 4.33
N LEU A 623 41.48 -10.01 5.66
CA LEU A 623 40.66 -9.13 6.49
C LEU A 623 40.80 -7.65 6.10
N ARG A 624 41.99 -7.22 5.65
CA ARG A 624 42.18 -5.85 5.10
C ARG A 624 41.45 -5.62 3.78
N GLY A 625 41.17 -6.67 3.01
CA GLY A 625 40.33 -6.63 1.81
C GLY A 625 38.84 -6.44 2.10
N VAL A 626 38.36 -6.90 3.27
CA VAL A 626 36.97 -6.70 3.72
C VAL A 626 36.71 -5.21 3.97
N GLN A 627 35.78 -4.64 3.20
CA GLN A 627 35.51 -3.20 3.16
C GLN A 627 34.97 -2.65 4.49
N LYS A 628 34.01 -3.36 5.10
CA LYS A 628 33.38 -3.02 6.38
C LYS A 628 33.72 -4.09 7.42
N ARG A 629 34.93 -4.01 7.97
CA ARG A 629 35.40 -4.88 9.06
C ARG A 629 35.19 -4.21 10.43
N ARG A 630 34.56 -4.91 11.37
CA ARG A 630 34.50 -4.59 12.80
C ARG A 630 34.83 -5.84 13.61
N VAL A 631 36.13 -6.15 13.68
CA VAL A 631 36.69 -7.31 14.38
C VAL A 631 37.98 -6.88 15.09
N ARG A 632 38.10 -7.17 16.39
CA ARG A 632 39.33 -6.91 17.16
C ARG A 632 40.43 -7.89 16.76
N THR A 633 41.67 -7.42 16.55
CA THR A 633 42.82 -8.33 16.33
C THR A 633 43.34 -8.81 17.69
N CYS A 634 43.55 -10.11 17.89
CA CYS A 634 43.89 -10.67 19.20
C CYS A 634 45.19 -10.08 19.83
N GLY A 635 45.11 -9.07 20.72
CA GLY A 635 46.22 -8.64 21.63
C GLY A 635 47.28 -7.64 21.13
N VAL A 636 47.89 -6.77 22.00
CA VAL A 636 48.98 -5.73 21.76
C VAL A 636 49.08 -4.58 22.85
N SER A 637 50.25 -3.92 23.07
CA SER A 637 50.60 -2.84 24.07
C SER A 637 51.36 -1.48 23.70
N GLY A 638 51.09 -0.34 24.38
CA GLY A 638 51.58 1.08 24.19
C GLY A 638 51.89 2.01 25.45
N ASN A 639 51.16 3.13 25.71
CA ASN A 639 51.39 4.12 26.82
C ASN A 639 50.43 4.03 28.06
N VAL A 640 50.30 5.05 28.96
CA VAL A 640 49.29 5.05 30.07
C VAL A 640 48.61 6.39 30.35
N TYR A 641 47.27 6.39 30.45
CA TYR A 641 46.40 7.53 30.80
C TYR A 641 45.19 7.08 31.65
N LEU A 642 44.49 8.02 32.31
CA LEU A 642 43.10 7.83 32.74
C LEU A 642 42.19 8.67 31.86
N THR A 643 41.14 8.07 31.34
CA THR A 643 40.24 8.69 30.36
C THR A 643 38.78 8.57 30.81
N GLN A 644 38.10 9.69 30.95
CA GLN A 644 36.65 9.76 30.82
C GLN A 644 36.25 9.70 29.34
N PRO A 645 34.94 9.62 28.97
CA PRO A 645 34.49 9.18 27.65
C PRO A 645 35.41 9.48 26.48
N VAL A 646 35.71 10.75 26.25
CA VAL A 646 36.31 11.24 25.00
C VAL A 646 37.72 11.77 25.22
N GLN A 647 38.75 10.95 24.96
CA GLN A 647 40.15 11.34 25.13
C GLN A 647 41.13 10.70 24.14
N SER A 648 42.10 11.51 23.73
CA SER A 648 43.28 11.17 22.94
C SER A 648 44.54 11.13 23.82
N ARG A 649 45.57 10.36 23.45
CA ARG A 649 46.93 10.49 24.03
C ARG A 649 47.51 11.87 23.70
N ASP A 650 47.29 12.30 22.46
CA ASP A 650 47.87 13.53 21.92
C ASP A 650 47.13 14.79 22.41
N TYR A 651 45.91 14.62 22.93
CA TYR A 651 45.07 15.67 23.53
C TYR A 651 44.39 15.16 24.84
N PRO A 652 45.09 15.18 25.99
CA PRO A 652 44.52 14.75 27.26
C PRO A 652 43.49 15.74 27.79
N VAL A 653 42.35 15.23 28.29
CA VAL A 653 41.25 16.02 28.85
C VAL A 653 41.18 15.82 30.37
N PRO A 654 40.93 16.87 31.17
CA PRO A 654 40.71 16.72 32.60
C PRO A 654 39.50 15.83 32.92
N LEU A 655 39.55 15.13 34.06
CA LEU A 655 38.43 14.32 34.54
C LEU A 655 37.46 15.15 35.39
N VAL A 656 36.21 14.73 35.41
CA VAL A 656 35.15 15.16 36.32
C VAL A 656 35.19 14.31 37.59
N ALA A 657 35.19 14.97 38.76
CA ALA A 657 35.17 14.29 40.05
C ALA A 657 33.84 13.57 40.29
N GLY A 658 33.90 12.38 40.88
CA GLY A 658 32.72 11.57 41.18
C GLY A 658 32.08 10.88 39.94
N MET A 659 32.67 11.00 38.76
CA MET A 659 32.35 10.12 37.62
C MET A 659 33.33 8.95 37.54
N LYS A 660 32.87 7.83 37.01
CA LYS A 660 33.74 6.73 36.56
C LYS A 660 34.80 7.26 35.57
N ALA A 661 35.96 6.62 35.54
CA ALA A 661 36.95 6.83 34.47
C ALA A 661 37.58 5.49 34.05
N LEU A 662 37.93 5.35 32.79
CA LEU A 662 38.66 4.19 32.29
C LEU A 662 40.17 4.46 32.44
N ILE A 663 40.88 3.71 33.29
CA ILE A 663 42.34 3.69 33.16
C ILE A 663 42.71 2.89 31.91
N ARG A 664 43.56 3.46 31.07
CA ARG A 664 44.10 2.88 29.84
C ARG A 664 45.63 2.81 29.97
N VAL A 665 46.13 1.71 30.53
CA VAL A 665 47.53 1.29 30.37
C VAL A 665 47.65 0.61 29.01
N PHE A 666 48.85 0.47 28.46
CA PHE A 666 49.02 -0.32 27.26
C PHE A 666 50.34 -1.16 27.39
N LEU A 667 51.57 -0.66 27.15
CA LEU A 667 52.87 -1.34 27.46
C LEU A 667 54.02 -1.46 26.38
N THR A 668 54.30 -0.50 25.49
CA THR A 668 55.15 -0.60 24.24
C THR A 668 56.55 -1.26 24.31
N ALA A 669 57.00 -1.83 23.18
CA ALA A 669 58.31 -2.44 22.94
C ALA A 669 59.13 -1.75 21.82
N SER A 670 60.41 -2.11 21.74
CA SER A 670 61.43 -1.51 20.87
C SER A 670 61.55 -2.12 19.46
N GLY A 671 60.83 -3.21 19.18
CA GLY A 671 60.87 -3.93 17.91
C GLY A 671 59.74 -4.98 17.83
N THR A 672 59.48 -5.53 16.64
CA THR A 672 58.53 -6.64 16.49
C THR A 672 58.99 -7.86 17.30
N ASN A 673 58.09 -8.36 18.13
CA ASN A 673 58.26 -9.49 19.05
C ASN A 673 56.95 -10.29 19.05
N ASP A 674 56.93 -11.41 19.78
CA ASP A 674 55.75 -12.28 19.93
C ASP A 674 55.29 -12.41 21.40
N GLU A 675 55.82 -11.57 22.30
CA GLU A 675 55.46 -11.57 23.72
C GLU A 675 54.02 -11.10 23.94
N ASP A 676 53.34 -11.69 24.92
CA ASP A 676 52.04 -11.17 25.38
C ASP A 676 52.23 -9.84 26.13
N ILE A 677 51.17 -9.04 26.24
CA ILE A 677 51.23 -7.86 27.09
C ILE A 677 51.35 -8.32 28.56
N PRO A 678 52.36 -7.85 29.31
CA PRO A 678 52.38 -8.07 30.75
C PRO A 678 51.15 -7.46 31.43
N GLY A 679 50.72 -8.08 32.52
CA GLY A 679 49.78 -7.42 33.43
C GLY A 679 50.37 -6.14 34.01
N ALA A 680 49.51 -5.26 34.51
CA ALA A 680 49.95 -4.06 35.20
C ALA A 680 49.12 -3.81 36.46
N LEU A 681 49.77 -3.42 37.54
CA LEU A 681 49.11 -2.94 38.74
C LEU A 681 49.14 -1.42 38.76
N ALA A 682 47.98 -0.80 38.58
CA ALA A 682 47.82 0.62 38.85
C ALA A 682 47.59 0.83 40.35
N ARG A 683 48.36 1.76 40.92
CA ARG A 683 48.21 2.24 42.29
C ARG A 683 47.87 3.72 42.25
N PHE A 684 46.77 4.06 42.91
CA PHE A 684 46.24 5.42 42.98
C PHE A 684 46.58 6.03 44.32
N TYR A 685 46.99 7.29 44.30
CA TYR A 685 47.40 8.04 45.47
C TYR A 685 46.65 9.37 45.55
N ALA A 686 46.39 9.83 46.77
CA ALA A 686 46.03 11.21 47.07
C ALA A 686 46.66 11.61 48.40
N ASP A 687 47.02 12.88 48.57
CA ASP A 687 47.70 13.40 49.76
C ASP A 687 48.93 12.57 50.18
N GLY A 688 49.65 12.05 49.18
CA GLY A 688 50.83 11.19 49.34
C GLY A 688 50.55 9.70 49.62
N SER A 689 49.35 9.34 50.08
CA SER A 689 48.96 8.00 50.54
C SER A 689 48.26 7.18 49.46
N GLU A 690 48.37 5.84 49.50
CA GLU A 690 47.69 4.94 48.53
C GLU A 690 46.20 4.85 48.89
N ILE A 691 45.32 5.09 47.92
CA ILE A 691 43.87 5.17 48.11
C ILE A 691 43.09 4.07 47.39
N HIS A 692 43.62 3.55 46.28
CA HIS A 692 43.08 2.41 45.54
C HIS A 692 44.21 1.69 44.79
N SER A 693 44.02 0.43 44.45
CA SER A 693 44.88 -0.28 43.52
C SER A 693 44.06 -1.12 42.56
N GLN A 694 44.09 -0.77 41.27
CA GLN A 694 43.41 -1.51 40.22
C GLN A 694 44.42 -2.40 39.50
N ARG A 695 44.24 -3.72 39.55
CA ARG A 695 45.00 -4.60 38.65
C ARG A 695 44.35 -4.56 37.28
N LEU A 696 45.11 -4.13 36.28
CA LEU A 696 44.78 -4.30 34.89
C LEU A 696 45.33 -5.65 34.45
N ALA A 697 44.44 -6.55 34.03
CA ALA A 697 44.86 -7.80 33.44
C ALA A 697 45.70 -7.51 32.19
N GLY A 698 46.81 -8.24 32.04
CA GLY A 698 47.51 -8.31 30.75
C GLY A 698 46.55 -8.86 29.71
N LYS A 699 46.72 -8.44 28.45
CA LYS A 699 46.07 -9.11 27.32
C LYS A 699 47.15 -9.91 26.60
N ALA A 700 46.73 -10.89 25.80
CA ALA A 700 47.67 -11.53 24.90
C ALA A 700 48.31 -10.51 23.94
N GLY A 701 49.31 -10.96 23.18
CA GLY A 701 49.72 -10.43 21.89
C GLY A 701 50.83 -9.40 21.82
N PRO A 702 51.52 -9.40 20.66
CA PRO A 702 52.86 -8.90 20.45
C PRO A 702 52.91 -7.44 20.83
N ILE A 703 53.84 -7.10 21.70
CA ILE A 703 53.99 -5.75 22.21
C ILE A 703 54.41 -4.85 21.02
N PRO A 704 53.58 -3.91 20.50
CA PRO A 704 53.92 -3.07 19.37
C PRO A 704 55.24 -2.34 19.47
N THR A 705 55.65 -1.95 18.27
CA THR A 705 56.55 -0.85 17.97
C THR A 705 55.90 0.54 18.08
N GLU A 706 54.56 0.65 18.15
CA GLU A 706 53.84 1.94 18.19
C GLU A 706 52.48 1.88 18.92
N VAL A 707 51.96 3.05 19.36
CA VAL A 707 50.74 3.14 20.17
C VAL A 707 49.50 3.34 19.29
N LEU A 708 48.53 2.44 19.42
CA LEU A 708 47.30 2.41 18.63
C LEU A 708 46.11 2.84 19.50
N GLU A 709 45.74 4.12 19.45
CA GLU A 709 44.83 4.73 20.42
C GLU A 709 43.36 4.39 20.25
N GLY A 710 42.89 4.24 19.01
CA GLY A 710 41.48 3.94 18.72
C GLY A 710 41.03 2.52 19.05
N ASP A 711 41.98 1.57 19.14
CA ASP A 711 41.65 0.18 19.41
C ASP A 711 41.87 -0.13 20.90
N LEU A 712 40.77 -0.17 21.66
CA LEU A 712 40.80 -0.54 23.08
C LEU A 712 41.30 -1.96 23.36
N SER A 713 41.39 -2.85 22.35
CA SER A 713 42.07 -4.14 22.53
C SER A 713 43.59 -4.01 22.60
N LYS A 714 44.13 -2.85 22.18
CA LYS A 714 45.55 -2.50 22.09
C LYS A 714 46.09 -1.76 23.32
N SER A 715 45.27 -1.71 24.37
CA SER A 715 45.52 -1.11 25.67
C SER A 715 44.97 -2.02 26.79
N LEU A 716 45.69 -2.22 27.89
CA LEU A 716 45.11 -2.77 29.13
C LEU A 716 44.16 -1.72 29.71
N ASN A 717 42.88 -2.06 29.86
CA ASN A 717 41.91 -1.12 30.40
C ASN A 717 41.26 -1.68 31.66
N ALA A 718 40.89 -0.80 32.58
CA ALA A 718 40.01 -1.11 33.70
C ALA A 718 39.17 0.10 34.06
N GLU A 719 37.93 -0.10 34.47
CA GLU A 719 37.15 0.97 35.07
C GLU A 719 37.73 1.31 36.46
N VAL A 720 37.77 2.60 36.76
CA VAL A 720 38.14 3.18 38.05
C VAL A 720 36.88 3.85 38.59
N GLY A 721 36.40 3.36 39.73
CA GLY A 721 35.14 3.80 40.34
C GLY A 721 35.16 5.27 40.78
N PRO A 722 33.98 5.91 40.88
CA PRO A 722 33.86 7.35 41.10
C PRO A 722 34.53 7.85 42.39
N ASP A 723 34.53 7.05 43.46
CA ASP A 723 35.15 7.38 44.77
C ASP A 723 36.68 7.62 44.69
N VAL A 724 37.32 7.12 43.64
CA VAL A 724 38.76 7.27 43.38
C VAL A 724 39.04 8.51 42.53
N ILE A 725 38.10 8.93 41.69
CA ILE A 725 38.25 10.06 40.76
C ILE A 725 37.91 11.37 41.49
N ARG A 726 38.95 11.96 42.09
CA ARG A 726 38.86 13.17 42.91
C ARG A 726 40.09 14.06 42.76
N SER A 727 40.01 15.31 43.21
CA SER A 727 41.13 16.25 43.11
C SER A 727 42.36 15.75 43.90
N GLY A 728 43.56 16.04 43.38
CA GLY A 728 44.84 15.60 43.96
C GLY A 728 45.23 14.15 43.64
N LEU A 729 44.59 13.51 42.66
CA LEU A 729 44.87 12.13 42.26
C LEU A 729 46.24 11.98 41.56
N GLU A 730 47.01 10.97 41.97
CA GLU A 730 48.22 10.51 41.31
C GLU A 730 48.11 9.01 40.99
N VAL A 731 48.80 8.53 39.95
CA VAL A 731 48.86 7.12 39.56
C VAL A 731 50.29 6.63 39.35
N VAL A 732 50.54 5.36 39.70
CA VAL A 732 51.75 4.59 39.40
C VAL A 732 51.34 3.29 38.76
N ILE A 733 52.10 2.84 37.76
CA ILE A 733 51.87 1.60 37.04
C ILE A 733 53.09 0.71 37.23
N GLU A 734 52.91 -0.40 37.91
CA GLU A 734 53.94 -1.44 38.08
C GLU A 734 53.63 -2.56 37.09
N VAL A 735 54.57 -2.86 36.20
CA VAL A 735 54.37 -3.80 35.08
C VAL A 735 54.90 -5.16 35.49
N ASP A 736 54.11 -6.21 35.26
CA ASP A 736 54.53 -7.59 35.50
C ASP A 736 55.75 -7.93 34.58
N PRO A 737 56.78 -8.67 35.05
CA PRO A 737 58.07 -8.68 34.36
C PRO A 737 58.07 -9.34 32.95
N VAL A 738 58.77 -8.71 32.01
CA VAL A 738 59.06 -9.17 30.63
C VAL A 738 60.59 -9.15 30.42
N ASP A 739 61.11 -9.86 29.43
CA ASP A 739 62.54 -9.80 29.11
C ASP A 739 62.98 -8.37 28.71
N ALA A 740 64.16 -7.99 29.18
CA ALA A 740 64.74 -6.67 28.98
C ALA A 740 65.14 -6.41 27.51
N GLU A 741 65.33 -7.45 26.69
CA GLU A 741 65.66 -7.27 25.28
C GLU A 741 64.53 -6.67 24.43
N PHE A 742 63.27 -6.80 24.87
CA PHE A 742 62.13 -6.17 24.19
C PHE A 742 62.00 -4.66 24.51
N GLY A 743 62.62 -4.18 25.58
CA GLY A 743 62.69 -2.75 25.94
C GLY A 743 61.46 -2.20 26.67
N VAL A 744 60.58 -3.07 27.17
CA VAL A 744 59.35 -2.70 27.88
C VAL A 744 59.66 -2.12 29.27
N PRO A 745 59.09 -0.96 29.66
CA PRO A 745 59.38 -0.35 30.96
C PRO A 745 58.64 -1.08 32.10
N ALA A 746 59.39 -1.71 33.01
CA ALA A 746 58.85 -2.40 34.20
C ALA A 746 58.05 -1.48 35.19
N ARG A 747 58.09 -0.16 35.01
CA ARG A 747 57.32 0.82 35.80
C ARG A 747 57.07 2.09 35.00
N ILE A 748 55.85 2.61 35.04
CA ILE A 748 55.47 3.91 34.45
C ILE A 748 54.84 4.83 35.51
N PRO A 749 55.32 6.08 35.68
CA PRO A 749 56.61 6.59 35.19
C PRO A 749 57.78 5.83 35.83
N ALA A 750 58.96 5.85 35.21
CA ALA A 750 60.13 5.11 35.73
C ALA A 750 60.54 5.53 37.15
N THR A 751 60.29 6.79 37.52
CA THR A 751 60.47 7.35 38.87
C THR A 751 59.32 8.29 39.23
N GLY A 752 58.95 8.37 40.51
CA GLY A 752 57.86 9.25 40.97
C GLY A 752 56.47 8.69 40.72
N ARG A 753 55.49 9.57 40.50
CA ARG A 753 54.08 9.28 40.20
C ARG A 753 53.60 10.21 39.08
N LEU A 754 52.57 9.81 38.35
CA LEU A 754 51.91 10.63 37.32
C LEU A 754 50.70 11.33 37.96
N GLN A 755 50.61 12.66 37.93
CA GLN A 755 49.40 13.35 38.38
C GLN A 755 48.28 13.26 37.35
N VAL A 756 47.04 13.25 37.83
CA VAL A 756 45.81 13.22 37.04
C VAL A 756 45.01 14.48 37.35
N GLU A 757 44.63 15.24 36.34
CA GLU A 757 43.87 16.48 36.51
C GLU A 757 42.37 16.15 36.69
N VAL A 758 41.77 16.58 37.81
CA VAL A 758 40.37 16.28 38.16
C VAL A 758 39.68 17.52 38.71
N TYR A 759 38.59 17.94 38.06
CA TYR A 759 37.73 19.06 38.43
C TYR A 759 36.42 18.59 39.07
N PRO A 760 35.97 19.18 40.19
CA PRO A 760 34.58 19.05 40.62
C PRO A 760 33.65 19.87 39.69
N VAL A 761 32.43 19.38 39.50
CA VAL A 761 31.31 20.10 38.86
C VAL A 761 30.05 19.91 39.71
N SER A 762 29.10 20.83 39.57
CA SER A 762 27.80 20.77 40.24
C SER A 762 26.94 19.61 39.72
N LEU A 763 25.87 19.30 40.45
CA LEU A 763 24.69 18.59 39.95
C LEU A 763 24.15 19.28 38.67
N PHE A 764 23.50 18.53 37.78
CA PHE A 764 22.86 19.07 36.57
C PHE A 764 21.33 19.03 36.72
N ASP A 765 20.83 20.01 37.47
CA ASP A 765 19.42 20.17 37.83
C ASP A 765 18.58 20.56 36.59
N VAL A 766 17.52 19.81 36.29
CA VAL A 766 16.62 20.02 35.14
C VAL A 766 15.16 20.04 35.58
N MET A 767 14.39 21.02 35.10
CA MET A 767 12.93 21.01 35.09
C MET A 767 12.45 20.58 33.71
N ALA A 768 11.83 19.40 33.60
CA ALA A 768 11.28 18.87 32.35
C ALA A 768 9.81 19.29 32.19
N ILE A 769 9.45 19.93 31.08
CA ILE A 769 8.10 20.44 30.81
C ILE A 769 7.45 19.65 29.66
N PRO A 770 6.31 18.98 29.89
CA PRO A 770 5.54 18.33 28.83
C PRO A 770 4.65 19.36 28.13
N PHE A 771 4.93 19.70 26.87
CA PHE A 771 4.11 20.61 26.08
C PHE A 771 3.07 19.86 25.23
N LEU A 772 1.80 20.25 25.36
CA LEU A 772 0.66 19.70 24.63
C LEU A 772 0.21 20.68 23.55
N TRP A 773 0.28 20.30 22.28
CA TRP A 773 -0.18 21.16 21.18
C TRP A 773 -1.71 21.16 21.13
N THR A 774 -2.38 22.30 21.32
CA THR A 774 -3.86 22.34 21.41
C THR A 774 -4.63 21.83 20.18
N PRO A 775 -4.11 21.92 18.94
CA PRO A 775 -4.75 21.31 17.77
C PRO A 775 -4.70 19.78 17.71
N ASP A 776 -3.69 19.16 18.33
CA ASP A 776 -3.52 17.70 18.40
C ASP A 776 -2.68 17.32 19.64
N PRO A 777 -3.30 17.23 20.83
CA PRO A 777 -2.58 17.19 22.11
C PRO A 777 -2.15 15.77 22.50
N ASP A 778 -0.95 15.39 22.08
CA ASP A 778 -0.34 14.11 22.49
C ASP A 778 0.01 14.08 23.99
N SER A 779 -0.89 13.50 24.77
CA SER A 779 -0.74 13.30 26.21
C SER A 779 0.33 12.26 26.61
N SER A 780 0.91 11.47 25.70
CA SER A 780 1.95 10.49 26.06
C SER A 780 3.22 11.18 26.59
N ILE A 781 3.47 12.41 26.14
CA ILE A 781 4.61 13.22 26.58
C ILE A 781 4.60 13.50 28.10
N ILE A 782 3.43 13.47 28.74
CA ILE A 782 3.29 13.61 30.19
C ILE A 782 3.89 12.40 30.91
N GLY A 783 3.59 11.19 30.42
CA GLY A 783 4.19 9.95 30.93
C GLY A 783 5.70 9.95 30.73
N THR A 784 6.15 10.32 29.53
CA THR A 784 7.58 10.45 29.20
C THR A 784 8.31 11.42 30.14
N VAL A 785 7.70 12.56 30.49
CA VAL A 785 8.29 13.54 31.42
C VAL A 785 8.22 13.09 32.88
N ALA A 786 7.21 12.33 33.28
CA ALA A 786 7.16 11.70 34.60
C ALA A 786 8.23 10.61 34.76
N GLU A 787 8.37 9.71 33.78
CA GLU A 787 9.38 8.64 33.76
C GLU A 787 10.82 9.21 33.73
N LEU A 788 11.03 10.33 33.01
CA LEU A 788 12.26 11.13 33.04
C LEU A 788 12.64 11.65 34.44
N ALA A 789 11.66 11.92 35.30
CA ALA A 789 11.84 12.47 36.65
C ALA A 789 11.82 11.39 37.75
N GLU A 790 11.18 10.25 37.53
CA GLU A 790 11.21 9.11 38.46
C GLU A 790 12.55 8.35 38.42
N ASP A 791 13.24 8.30 37.27
CA ASP A 791 14.56 7.67 37.13
C ASP A 791 15.54 8.46 36.23
N PRO A 792 15.98 9.68 36.63
CA PRO A 792 16.88 10.51 35.83
C PRO A 792 18.25 9.87 35.53
N GLU A 793 18.66 8.88 36.32
CA GLU A 793 19.93 8.15 36.15
C GLU A 793 19.78 6.83 35.37
N GLY A 794 18.56 6.30 35.20
CA GLY A 794 18.28 5.14 34.34
C GLY A 794 17.62 5.47 33.01
N HIS A 795 16.90 6.60 32.89
CA HIS A 795 16.01 6.87 31.77
C HIS A 795 16.75 7.10 30.43
N ASP A 796 16.34 6.36 29.39
CA ASP A 796 17.05 6.29 28.11
C ASP A 796 17.13 7.64 27.37
N LEU A 797 16.15 8.53 27.55
CA LEU A 797 16.18 9.89 26.98
C LEU A 797 17.25 10.83 27.58
N LEU A 798 17.87 10.46 28.71
CA LEU A 798 19.00 11.18 29.31
C LEU A 798 20.33 10.43 29.21
N ARG A 799 20.31 9.18 28.73
CA ARG A 799 21.49 8.34 28.60
C ARG A 799 22.60 9.02 27.79
N GLU A 800 22.27 9.53 26.60
CA GLU A 800 23.25 10.24 25.75
C GLU A 800 23.72 11.55 26.41
N THR A 801 22.86 12.25 27.16
CA THR A 801 23.22 13.46 27.92
C THR A 801 24.27 13.15 28.98
N ARG A 802 24.08 12.08 29.76
CA ARG A 802 25.00 11.64 30.82
C ARG A 802 26.29 11.02 30.29
N ASP A 803 26.16 10.16 29.29
CA ASP A 803 27.27 9.32 28.82
C ASP A 803 28.17 10.10 27.84
N LEU A 804 27.68 11.21 27.25
CA LEU A 804 28.45 12.11 26.38
C LEU A 804 28.80 13.46 27.02
N LEU A 805 27.93 14.14 27.78
CA LEU A 805 28.26 15.46 28.34
C LEU A 805 28.94 15.35 29.73
N PRO A 806 29.69 16.37 30.20
CA PRO A 806 30.30 16.37 31.53
C PRO A 806 29.27 16.66 32.64
N VAL A 807 28.30 15.76 32.81
CA VAL A 807 27.30 15.77 33.88
C VAL A 807 27.50 14.52 34.76
N ASN A 808 27.90 14.73 36.01
CA ASN A 808 28.30 13.65 36.92
C ASN A 808 27.15 13.07 37.74
N ALA A 809 26.08 13.83 37.89
CA ALA A 809 24.79 13.41 38.37
C ALA A 809 23.71 14.31 37.74
N LEU A 810 22.53 13.74 37.49
CA LEU A 810 21.34 14.38 36.95
C LEU A 810 20.23 14.35 38.00
N ASP A 811 19.59 15.50 38.21
CA ASP A 811 18.37 15.61 39.01
C ASP A 811 17.30 16.25 38.14
N VAL A 812 16.15 15.59 38.02
CA VAL A 812 15.11 15.98 37.05
C VAL A 812 13.77 16.04 37.78
N THR A 813 13.16 17.23 37.76
CA THR A 813 11.80 17.45 38.25
C THR A 813 10.86 17.53 37.05
N ALA A 814 9.73 16.82 37.11
CA ALA A 814 8.64 16.98 36.15
C ALA A 814 7.79 18.21 36.52
N HIS A 815 7.57 19.11 35.56
CA HIS A 815 6.57 20.17 35.64
C HIS A 815 5.20 19.66 35.15
N ASP A 816 4.11 20.29 35.59
CA ASP A 816 2.75 20.05 35.08
C ASP A 816 2.67 20.24 33.54
N PRO A 817 1.74 19.57 32.84
CA PRO A 817 1.58 19.73 31.39
C PRO A 817 1.17 21.14 30.97
N VAL A 818 1.80 21.65 29.91
CA VAL A 818 1.61 22.99 29.37
C VAL A 818 0.95 22.94 28.00
N SER A 819 -0.32 23.36 27.92
CA SER A 819 -1.05 23.47 26.65
C SER A 819 -0.62 24.71 25.86
N THR A 820 -0.41 24.56 24.54
CA THR A 820 0.13 25.63 23.68
C THR A 820 -0.45 25.59 22.26
N SER A 821 -0.70 26.77 21.69
CA SER A 821 -1.22 26.99 20.32
C SER A 821 -0.23 26.59 19.22
N SER A 822 1.06 26.61 19.52
CA SER A 822 2.15 26.44 18.55
C SER A 822 2.86 25.10 18.72
N ASN A 823 3.17 24.44 17.60
CA ASN A 823 4.11 23.34 17.54
C ASN A 823 5.42 23.73 16.85
N TYR A 824 5.78 25.02 16.84
CA TYR A 824 7.02 25.50 16.24
C TYR A 824 8.15 25.53 17.30
N PRO A 825 9.28 24.80 17.13
CA PRO A 825 10.30 24.62 18.15
C PRO A 825 10.89 25.92 18.74
N ILE A 826 11.05 26.97 17.94
CA ILE A 826 11.55 28.27 18.43
C ILE A 826 10.55 28.91 19.40
N THR A 827 9.24 28.83 19.10
CA THR A 827 8.18 29.33 19.99
C THR A 827 8.18 28.54 21.31
N LEU A 828 8.31 27.22 21.24
CA LEU A 828 8.34 26.33 22.42
C LEU A 828 9.55 26.60 23.31
N LEU A 829 10.73 26.90 22.73
CA LEU A 829 11.90 27.35 23.49
C LEU A 829 11.63 28.67 24.24
N MET A 830 10.98 29.65 23.60
CA MET A 830 10.62 30.91 24.26
C MET A 830 9.65 30.68 25.42
N GLN A 831 8.70 29.75 25.26
CA GLN A 831 7.74 29.39 26.30
C GLN A 831 8.43 28.69 27.49
N ALA A 832 9.38 27.79 27.25
CA ALA A 832 10.17 27.14 28.30
C ALA A 832 11.04 28.13 29.11
N GLU A 833 11.63 29.14 28.46
CA GLU A 833 12.33 30.26 29.13
C GLU A 833 11.35 31.17 29.90
N ALA A 834 10.16 31.45 29.36
CA ALA A 834 9.15 32.24 30.05
C ALA A 834 8.66 31.58 31.35
N ILE A 835 8.43 30.25 31.33
CA ILE A 835 8.08 29.43 32.51
C ILE A 835 9.22 29.50 33.54
N ARG A 836 10.46 29.19 33.13
CA ARG A 836 11.65 29.28 33.98
C ARG A 836 11.76 30.64 34.67
N VAL A 837 11.54 31.72 33.93
CA VAL A 837 11.63 33.09 34.46
C VAL A 837 10.50 33.40 35.44
N ALA A 838 9.27 32.95 35.17
CA ALA A 838 8.12 33.14 36.05
C ALA A 838 8.31 32.45 37.41
N GLU A 839 8.83 31.22 37.41
CA GLU A 839 9.13 30.45 38.62
C GLU A 839 10.38 30.92 39.38
N GLY A 840 11.22 31.74 38.73
CA GLY A 840 12.50 32.20 39.27
C GLY A 840 13.63 31.16 39.13
N GLY A 841 13.49 30.23 38.18
CA GLY A 841 14.36 29.08 37.94
C GLY A 841 15.85 29.40 37.85
N SER A 842 16.63 28.65 38.63
CA SER A 842 18.10 28.63 38.68
C SER A 842 18.69 27.44 37.93
N GLU A 843 17.95 26.35 37.90
CA GLU A 843 18.10 25.09 37.20
C GLU A 843 17.86 25.23 35.68
N TYR A 844 18.19 24.18 34.90
CA TYR A 844 17.96 24.14 33.45
C TYR A 844 16.51 23.72 33.16
N TYR A 845 15.89 24.21 32.09
CA TYR A 845 14.50 23.90 31.74
C TYR A 845 14.42 23.26 30.35
N MET A 846 13.85 22.06 30.26
CA MET A 846 13.73 21.27 29.03
C MET A 846 12.25 21.11 28.65
N GLY A 847 11.80 21.91 27.68
CA GLY A 847 10.51 21.68 27.03
C GLY A 847 10.57 20.47 26.09
N THR A 848 9.52 19.65 26.07
CA THR A 848 9.41 18.55 25.11
C THR A 848 7.99 18.31 24.61
N MET A 849 7.88 17.92 23.34
CA MET A 849 6.64 17.65 22.59
C MET A 849 6.97 16.69 21.43
N SER A 850 6.07 15.77 21.10
CA SER A 850 6.20 14.83 19.98
C SER A 850 5.84 15.43 18.61
N GLY A 851 4.75 16.21 18.54
CA GLY A 851 4.12 16.69 17.30
C GLY A 851 4.66 18.00 16.69
N VAL A 852 5.97 18.27 16.71
CA VAL A 852 6.54 19.55 16.23
C VAL A 852 6.63 19.72 14.71
N GLY A 853 6.26 20.91 14.25
CA GLY A 853 6.27 21.33 12.85
C GLY A 853 7.54 22.07 12.42
N GLY A 854 7.70 22.28 11.11
CA GLY A 854 8.80 23.05 10.53
C GLY A 854 10.10 22.29 10.28
N GLY A 855 10.19 21.00 10.65
CA GLY A 855 11.33 20.13 10.33
C GLY A 855 12.58 20.32 11.19
N ILE A 856 12.48 21.12 12.26
CA ILE A 856 13.50 21.29 13.29
C ILE A 856 13.13 20.36 14.46
N ALA A 857 14.08 19.58 14.99
CA ALA A 857 13.82 18.60 16.05
C ALA A 857 14.00 19.16 17.48
N GLY A 858 14.80 20.23 17.62
CA GLY A 858 15.08 20.89 18.89
C GLY A 858 15.71 22.26 18.65
N VAL A 859 15.70 23.10 19.70
CA VAL A 859 16.41 24.39 19.76
C VAL A 859 16.80 24.67 21.21
N GLY A 860 18.10 24.86 21.47
CA GLY A 860 18.66 25.31 22.75
C GLY A 860 19.33 26.69 22.67
N PHE A 861 19.28 27.47 23.76
CA PHE A 861 20.05 28.72 23.88
C PHE A 861 21.57 28.46 24.06
N VAL A 862 22.42 29.25 23.39
CA VAL A 862 23.88 29.18 23.48
C VAL A 862 24.51 30.45 24.07
N PRO A 863 25.14 30.36 25.26
CA PRO A 863 24.74 29.50 26.37
C PRO A 863 23.41 29.99 26.99
N GLY A 864 22.70 29.09 27.66
CA GLY A 864 21.46 29.43 28.35
C GLY A 864 21.03 28.37 29.34
N LYS A 865 19.84 28.56 29.92
CA LYS A 865 19.22 27.61 30.86
C LYS A 865 17.85 27.11 30.42
N SER A 866 17.50 27.30 29.15
CA SER A 866 16.31 26.70 28.56
C SER A 866 16.64 26.07 27.22
N THR A 867 15.94 24.98 26.95
CA THR A 867 16.01 24.19 25.73
C THR A 867 14.61 23.64 25.38
N PHE A 868 14.36 23.38 24.10
CA PHE A 868 13.23 22.59 23.64
C PHE A 868 13.73 21.45 22.74
N SER A 869 13.19 20.23 22.90
CA SER A 869 13.53 19.05 22.08
C SER A 869 12.35 18.09 21.94
N ILE A 870 12.25 17.38 20.82
CA ILE A 870 11.48 16.12 20.77
C ILE A 870 12.00 15.10 21.80
N PRO A 871 11.19 14.10 22.20
CA PRO A 871 11.64 12.97 23.03
C PRO A 871 12.57 12.01 22.25
N ASP A 872 13.75 12.49 21.85
CA ASP A 872 14.88 11.69 21.33
C ASP A 872 16.13 12.03 22.14
N ALA A 873 16.79 11.00 22.69
CA ALA A 873 17.92 11.16 23.60
C ALA A 873 19.09 11.99 23.03
N LYS A 874 19.29 11.94 21.71
CA LYS A 874 20.41 12.59 21.02
C LYS A 874 20.09 14.04 20.68
N VAL A 875 18.83 14.33 20.36
CA VAL A 875 18.37 15.72 20.22
C VAL A 875 18.42 16.39 21.60
N ILE A 876 17.91 15.74 22.65
CA ILE A 876 18.01 16.21 24.03
C ILE A 876 19.48 16.50 24.41
N ALA A 877 20.41 15.57 24.17
CA ALA A 877 21.84 15.79 24.44
C ALA A 877 22.47 16.90 23.57
N HIS A 878 22.05 17.04 22.30
CA HIS A 878 22.52 18.11 21.40
C HIS A 878 22.12 19.49 21.91
N GLU A 879 20.84 19.68 22.24
CA GLU A 879 20.34 20.97 22.70
C GLU A 879 20.82 21.30 24.14
N PHE A 880 21.06 20.30 25.00
CA PHE A 880 21.80 20.52 26.26
C PHE A 880 23.25 20.92 26.00
N GLY A 881 23.88 20.44 24.94
CA GLY A 881 25.19 20.91 24.46
C GLY A 881 25.21 22.43 24.22
N HIS A 882 24.14 22.99 23.64
CA HIS A 882 23.98 24.44 23.49
C HIS A 882 23.94 25.18 24.83
N ASN A 883 23.14 24.68 25.78
CA ASN A 883 23.10 25.23 27.14
C ASN A 883 24.46 25.16 27.85
N LEU A 884 25.34 24.20 27.49
CA LEU A 884 26.75 24.11 27.92
C LEU A 884 27.73 24.96 27.07
N SER A 885 27.24 25.99 26.38
CA SER A 885 28.02 26.94 25.56
C SER A 885 28.65 26.36 24.29
N LEU A 886 28.17 25.21 23.78
CA LEU A 886 28.67 24.62 22.54
C LEU A 886 27.94 25.20 21.31
N LEU A 887 28.68 25.53 20.26
CA LEU A 887 28.18 26.09 19.00
C LEU A 887 28.13 25.03 17.89
N HIS A 888 27.28 25.24 16.87
CA HIS A 888 27.20 24.35 15.71
C HIS A 888 28.47 24.31 14.88
N ALA A 889 28.90 23.11 14.50
CA ALA A 889 29.97 22.91 13.52
C ALA A 889 29.46 23.12 12.07
N PRO A 890 30.03 24.06 11.29
CA PRO A 890 29.51 24.37 9.95
C PRO A 890 29.80 23.25 8.94
N CYS A 891 28.77 22.84 8.20
CA CYS A 891 28.90 21.85 7.13
C CYS A 891 29.65 22.42 5.92
N ARG A 892 30.97 22.15 5.86
CA ARG A 892 31.94 22.66 4.87
C ARG A 892 32.28 24.16 4.98
N VAL A 893 33.21 24.47 5.88
CA VAL A 893 34.16 25.57 5.65
C VAL A 893 35.56 25.00 5.79
N ASP A 894 36.35 25.03 4.72
CA ASP A 894 37.75 24.60 4.74
C ASP A 894 38.65 25.78 5.13
N GLY A 895 39.52 25.59 6.13
CA GLY A 895 40.53 26.58 6.53
C GLY A 895 40.32 27.26 7.89
N ASP A 896 39.31 26.86 8.67
CA ASP A 896 39.21 27.25 10.08
C ASP A 896 40.24 26.47 10.93
N PRO A 897 41.10 27.13 11.73
CA PRO A 897 42.11 26.46 12.55
C PRO A 897 41.55 25.56 13.67
N ALA A 898 40.26 25.66 14.02
CA ALA A 898 39.58 24.71 14.93
C ALA A 898 39.16 23.41 14.21
N TYR A 899 39.13 23.39 12.88
CA TYR A 899 38.69 22.26 12.05
C TYR A 899 39.83 21.82 11.10
N PRO A 900 40.89 21.18 11.62
CA PRO A 900 42.11 20.89 10.83
C PRO A 900 41.93 19.82 9.73
N TYR A 901 40.72 19.28 9.54
CA TYR A 901 40.40 18.25 8.54
C TYR A 901 39.27 18.72 7.60
N ALA A 902 39.47 18.52 6.30
CA ALA A 902 38.62 19.04 5.24
C ALA A 902 37.14 18.61 5.35
N GLY A 903 36.24 19.52 5.00
CA GLY A 903 34.79 19.31 5.01
C GLY A 903 34.11 19.55 6.37
N GLY A 904 34.78 20.24 7.30
CA GLY A 904 34.25 20.55 8.64
C GLY A 904 34.32 19.36 9.60
N ARG A 905 35.49 18.71 9.72
CA ARG A 905 35.74 17.61 10.65
C ARG A 905 36.64 18.08 11.79
N ILE A 906 36.33 17.68 13.02
CA ILE A 906 37.11 18.00 14.22
C ILE A 906 38.18 16.93 14.40
N GLY A 907 39.42 17.37 14.63
CA GLY A 907 40.61 16.55 14.41
C GLY A 907 41.03 15.60 15.52
N ALA A 908 40.09 15.10 16.33
CA ALA A 908 40.41 14.46 17.61
C ALA A 908 39.36 13.39 18.00
N TRP A 909 39.57 12.66 19.11
CA TRP A 909 38.89 11.37 19.35
C TRP A 909 37.54 11.54 20.10
N GLY A 910 36.64 10.60 19.82
CA GLY A 910 35.31 10.51 20.40
C GLY A 910 35.01 9.21 21.12
N TRP A 911 33.79 9.07 21.63
CA TRP A 911 33.27 7.89 22.34
C TRP A 911 31.75 7.83 22.18
N ASP A 912 31.21 6.64 21.88
CA ASP A 912 29.78 6.42 21.61
C ASP A 912 29.02 5.63 22.69
N GLY A 913 29.53 5.68 23.92
CA GLY A 913 29.10 4.79 25.01
C GLY A 913 29.78 3.42 24.98
N SER A 914 30.34 2.99 23.84
CA SER A 914 30.86 1.61 23.65
C SER A 914 32.27 1.50 23.06
N GLN A 915 32.66 2.41 22.17
CA GLN A 915 33.95 2.39 21.45
C GLN A 915 34.46 3.81 21.18
N LEU A 916 35.77 3.95 20.96
CA LEU A 916 36.37 5.21 20.56
C LEU A 916 36.10 5.51 19.08
N ILE A 917 35.77 6.77 18.77
CA ILE A 917 35.41 7.22 17.43
C ILE A 917 36.53 8.07 16.82
N GLU A 918 36.90 7.76 15.57
CA GLU A 918 38.01 8.38 14.87
C GLU A 918 37.78 9.89 14.54
N PRO A 919 38.85 10.71 14.52
CA PRO A 919 38.90 12.09 13.99
C PRO A 919 38.32 12.34 12.58
N GLY A 920 37.88 11.30 11.87
CA GLY A 920 37.26 11.39 10.55
C GLY A 920 35.73 11.54 10.57
N ALA A 921 35.07 11.33 11.71
CA ALA A 921 33.60 11.40 11.81
C ALA A 921 33.09 12.85 11.99
N ARG A 922 31.77 13.00 12.17
CA ARG A 922 31.13 14.26 12.61
C ARG A 922 30.66 14.10 14.05
N ASP A 923 30.87 15.15 14.84
CA ASP A 923 30.65 15.30 16.28
C ASP A 923 29.19 15.70 16.60
N LEU A 924 28.71 15.43 17.83
CA LEU A 924 27.37 15.74 18.35
C LEU A 924 26.88 17.13 17.93
N MET A 925 27.74 18.14 18.03
CA MET A 925 27.39 19.55 17.71
C MET A 925 27.38 19.88 16.21
N GLY A 926 27.51 18.90 15.31
CA GLY A 926 27.23 19.05 13.89
C GLY A 926 25.82 18.56 13.52
N TYR A 927 25.15 19.21 12.57
CA TYR A 927 23.80 18.87 12.07
C TYR A 927 23.67 17.50 11.36
N CYS A 928 24.41 16.47 11.76
CA CYS A 928 24.63 15.24 10.99
C CYS A 928 24.63 13.98 11.86
N ARG A 929 23.63 13.89 12.76
CA ARG A 929 23.23 12.70 13.55
C ARG A 929 24.36 11.72 13.94
N PRO A 930 25.29 12.09 14.83
CA PRO A 930 26.25 11.17 15.42
C PRO A 930 25.90 10.83 16.88
N ASN A 931 26.42 9.71 17.37
CA ASN A 931 26.22 9.25 18.75
C ASN A 931 27.46 9.51 19.63
N TRP A 932 28.22 10.58 19.40
CA TRP A 932 29.48 10.84 20.12
C TRP A 932 29.81 12.33 20.15
N ILE A 933 30.49 12.79 21.20
CA ILE A 933 31.07 14.14 21.30
C ILE A 933 32.59 14.09 21.17
N SER A 934 33.27 15.11 20.63
CA SER A 934 34.75 15.13 20.64
C SER A 934 35.33 15.49 22.00
N ASP A 935 36.56 15.03 22.24
CA ASP A 935 37.41 15.52 23.34
C ASP A 935 37.49 17.06 23.38
N PHE A 936 37.53 17.74 22.24
CA PHE A 936 37.46 19.20 22.09
C PHE A 936 36.16 19.79 22.65
N HIS A 937 34.99 19.33 22.20
CA HIS A 937 33.71 19.88 22.68
C HIS A 937 33.41 19.52 24.13
N PHE A 938 33.74 18.30 24.58
CA PHE A 938 33.64 17.91 25.99
C PHE A 938 34.54 18.77 26.89
N THR A 939 35.79 19.03 26.46
CA THR A 939 36.70 19.92 27.18
C THR A 939 36.11 21.33 27.34
N ASN A 940 35.45 21.85 26.29
CA ASN A 940 34.85 23.18 26.33
C ASN A 940 33.60 23.21 27.23
N ALA A 941 32.73 22.20 27.17
CA ALA A 941 31.60 22.05 28.09
C ALA A 941 32.07 21.93 29.55
N LEU A 942 33.10 21.13 29.83
CA LEU A 942 33.65 20.95 31.18
C LEU A 942 34.25 22.26 31.72
N ARG A 943 35.03 22.98 30.90
CA ARG A 943 35.55 24.31 31.26
C ARG A 943 34.43 25.31 31.52
N TYR A 944 33.35 25.28 30.72
CA TYR A 944 32.18 26.13 30.93
C TYR A 944 31.54 25.81 32.29
N ARG A 945 31.16 24.54 32.56
CA ARG A 945 30.56 24.13 33.85
C ARG A 945 31.44 24.49 35.05
N ALA A 946 32.75 24.22 34.98
CA ALA A 946 33.71 24.55 36.03
C ALA A 946 33.89 26.07 36.24
N SER A 947 33.57 26.92 35.24
CA SER A 947 33.67 28.38 35.33
C SER A 947 32.41 29.07 35.88
N VAL A 948 31.23 28.44 35.78
CA VAL A 948 29.95 29.03 36.22
C VAL A 948 29.79 29.00 37.74
N GLY A 949 30.30 27.97 38.40
CA GLY A 949 30.47 27.89 39.86
C GLY A 949 29.21 27.54 40.66
N ASP A 950 29.39 26.78 41.74
CA ASP A 950 28.30 26.35 42.63
C ASP A 950 27.56 27.54 43.24
N THR A 951 26.30 27.70 42.84
CA THR A 951 25.32 28.56 43.51
C THR A 951 24.02 27.80 43.72
N ILE A 952 24.11 26.70 44.50
CA ILE A 952 22.94 26.13 45.17
C ILE A 952 22.29 27.26 45.98
N ALA A 953 21.05 27.58 45.63
CA ALA A 953 20.23 28.55 46.33
C ALA A 953 18.92 27.87 46.72
N GLU A 954 18.90 27.21 47.87
CA GLU A 954 17.68 26.72 48.52
C GLU A 954 16.74 27.89 48.87
N MET A 955 16.03 28.42 47.86
CA MET A 955 14.92 29.32 48.05
C MET A 955 13.64 28.52 48.02
N SER A 956 13.22 28.05 49.20
CA SER A 956 11.96 27.37 49.49
C SER A 956 10.76 27.94 48.69
N ARG A 957 10.49 27.40 47.50
CA ARG A 957 9.30 27.71 46.71
C ARG A 957 8.11 27.03 47.39
N SER A 958 7.33 27.83 48.12
CA SER A 958 5.95 27.42 48.43
C SER A 958 5.14 27.69 47.18
N PRO A 959 4.56 26.66 46.53
CA PRO A 959 3.78 26.87 45.32
C PRO A 959 2.60 27.80 45.59
N VAL A 960 2.34 28.69 44.64
CA VAL A 960 1.12 29.51 44.57
C VAL A 960 0.59 29.34 43.16
N ARG A 961 -0.53 28.61 43.02
CA ARG A 961 -1.07 28.33 41.69
C ARG A 961 -1.45 29.64 40.99
N SER A 962 -0.75 29.94 39.91
CA SER A 962 -0.77 31.22 39.21
C SER A 962 -0.97 31.00 37.72
N LEU A 963 -1.92 31.73 37.12
CA LEU A 963 -2.15 31.74 35.69
C LEU A 963 -1.02 32.52 35.01
N LEU A 964 -0.18 31.84 34.22
CA LEU A 964 0.78 32.47 33.33
C LEU A 964 0.03 33.07 32.14
N VAL A 965 0.14 34.38 31.94
CA VAL A 965 -0.42 35.09 30.79
C VAL A 965 0.72 35.81 30.08
N TRP A 966 0.91 35.54 28.78
CA TRP A 966 1.82 36.30 27.91
C TRP A 966 1.08 36.90 26.71
N GLY A 967 1.66 37.96 26.15
CA GLY A 967 1.13 38.67 24.99
C GLY A 967 2.06 39.82 24.60
N GLY A 968 1.64 40.67 23.68
CA GLY A 968 2.47 41.79 23.25
C GLY A 968 1.90 42.59 22.09
N ILE A 969 2.80 43.30 21.41
CA ILE A 969 2.58 44.02 20.16
C ILE A 969 3.52 43.42 19.11
N GLY A 970 2.97 42.96 17.98
CA GLY A 970 3.74 42.44 16.85
C GLY A 970 4.43 43.54 16.03
N GLU A 971 5.33 43.16 15.12
CA GLU A 971 6.00 44.07 14.18
C GLU A 971 5.01 44.88 13.31
N ASP A 972 3.80 44.35 13.11
CA ASP A 972 2.67 45.00 12.42
C ASP A 972 1.94 46.05 13.29
N GLY A 973 2.44 46.33 14.50
CA GLY A 973 1.87 47.31 15.42
C GLY A 973 0.54 46.87 16.06
N GLN A 974 0.26 45.57 16.03
CA GLN A 974 -1.01 44.98 16.46
C GLN A 974 -0.85 44.18 17.75
N LEU A 975 -1.81 44.30 18.66
CA LEU A 975 -1.84 43.51 19.88
C LEU A 975 -1.98 42.01 19.58
N PHE A 976 -1.40 41.18 20.44
CA PHE A 976 -1.65 39.75 20.50
C PHE A 976 -1.71 39.25 21.96
N LEU A 977 -2.54 38.24 22.18
CA LEU A 977 -2.69 37.51 23.43
C LEU A 977 -2.84 36.03 23.04
N GLU A 978 -2.22 35.13 23.81
CA GLU A 978 -2.06 33.71 23.48
C GLU A 978 -2.58 32.84 24.64
N PRO A 979 -2.72 31.51 24.45
CA PRO A 979 -3.17 30.60 25.50
C PRO A 979 -2.42 30.76 26.84
N ALA A 980 -3.19 30.72 27.92
CA ALA A 980 -2.71 30.91 29.29
C ALA A 980 -2.96 29.63 30.12
N PHE A 981 -2.06 29.31 31.04
CA PHE A 981 -2.15 28.08 31.85
C PHE A 981 -1.68 28.30 33.28
N ALA A 982 -2.23 27.53 34.20
CA ALA A 982 -1.90 27.59 35.62
C ALA A 982 -0.62 26.79 35.88
N LEU A 983 0.37 27.44 36.50
CA LEU A 983 1.62 26.86 36.98
C LEU A 983 1.89 27.30 38.42
N ASP A 984 2.83 26.66 39.11
CA ASP A 984 3.02 26.81 40.56
C ASP A 984 4.11 27.86 40.94
N ALA A 985 4.08 29.01 40.25
CA ALA A 985 5.03 30.12 40.45
C ALA A 985 4.54 31.18 41.46
N PRO A 986 5.46 31.87 42.18
CA PRO A 986 5.11 33.09 42.90
C PRO A 986 4.62 34.19 41.92
N PRO A 987 3.56 34.94 42.25
CA PRO A 987 3.01 35.99 41.38
C PRO A 987 4.04 37.01 40.88
N SER A 988 4.26 37.03 39.56
CA SER A 988 5.18 37.93 38.86
C SER A 988 4.41 39.08 38.19
N LEU A 989 3.71 39.86 39.02
CA LEU A 989 2.89 41.00 38.59
C LEU A 989 3.70 42.11 37.90
N PRO A 990 3.07 42.91 37.00
CA PRO A 990 3.71 44.06 36.37
C PRO A 990 4.28 45.05 37.39
N ARG A 991 5.48 45.59 37.09
CA ARG A 991 6.27 46.42 38.01
C ARG A 991 5.95 47.92 38.00
N GLY A 992 5.06 48.35 37.12
CA GLY A 992 4.64 49.74 36.99
C GLY A 992 3.30 49.82 36.27
N VAL A 993 2.53 50.86 36.57
CA VAL A 993 1.23 51.14 35.93
C VAL A 993 1.48 51.93 34.65
N GLY A 994 0.92 51.49 33.53
CA GLY A 994 1.06 52.13 32.22
C GLY A 994 -0.20 51.99 31.37
N ASP A 995 -0.11 52.39 30.11
CA ASP A 995 -1.26 52.60 29.20
C ASP A 995 -1.91 51.30 28.67
N HIS A 996 -1.26 50.14 28.85
CA HIS A 996 -1.83 48.84 28.48
C HIS A 996 -2.63 48.28 29.66
N ARG A 997 -3.73 47.58 29.39
CA ARG A 997 -4.61 47.01 30.42
C ARG A 997 -5.01 45.58 30.06
N LEU A 998 -4.77 44.66 30.98
CA LEU A 998 -5.22 43.28 30.94
C LEU A 998 -6.43 43.11 31.87
N VAL A 999 -7.55 42.58 31.37
CA VAL A 999 -8.82 42.51 32.11
C VAL A 999 -9.50 41.17 31.92
N GLY A 1000 -9.73 40.44 33.01
CA GLY A 1000 -10.54 39.21 33.01
C GLY A 1000 -12.00 39.50 33.35
N ARG A 1001 -12.94 38.87 32.63
CA ARG A 1001 -14.39 39.02 32.84
C ARG A 1001 -15.11 37.68 32.99
N ASP A 1002 -16.27 37.67 33.65
CA ASP A 1002 -17.19 36.53 33.63
C ASP A 1002 -18.22 36.60 32.49
N GLY A 1003 -19.01 35.54 32.34
CA GLY A 1003 -20.04 35.41 31.29
C GLY A 1003 -21.22 36.38 31.41
N ASP A 1004 -21.35 37.11 32.52
CA ASP A 1004 -22.28 38.25 32.66
C ASP A 1004 -21.59 39.59 32.33
N GLY A 1005 -20.34 39.56 31.85
CA GLY A 1005 -19.50 40.72 31.51
C GLY A 1005 -18.82 41.39 32.72
N ARG A 1006 -19.00 40.87 33.94
CA ARG A 1006 -18.46 41.46 35.17
C ARG A 1006 -16.94 41.28 35.22
N GLU A 1007 -16.25 42.34 35.59
CA GLU A 1007 -14.80 42.33 35.81
C GLU A 1007 -14.42 41.46 37.03
N LEU A 1008 -13.51 40.50 36.84
CA LEU A 1008 -12.95 39.61 37.87
C LEU A 1008 -11.51 39.98 38.24
N PHE A 1009 -10.74 40.53 37.30
CA PHE A 1009 -9.46 41.17 37.57
C PHE A 1009 -9.16 42.24 36.52
N SER A 1010 -8.33 43.21 36.89
CA SER A 1010 -7.86 44.27 36.00
C SER A 1010 -6.47 44.73 36.42
N LEU A 1011 -5.51 44.70 35.49
CA LEU A 1011 -4.13 45.10 35.70
C LEU A 1011 -3.73 46.08 34.58
N SER A 1012 -3.31 47.29 34.95
CA SER A 1012 -2.71 48.26 34.02
C SER A 1012 -1.20 48.24 34.14
N PHE A 1013 -0.48 48.24 33.01
CA PHE A 1013 0.96 48.02 32.97
C PHE A 1013 1.67 48.75 31.82
N GLU A 1014 2.96 49.01 32.05
CA GLU A 1014 3.90 49.41 31.01
C GLU A 1014 4.49 48.14 30.37
N MET A 1015 4.40 48.02 29.03
CA MET A 1015 4.90 46.85 28.31
C MET A 1015 6.40 47.05 28.02
N PRO A 1016 7.29 46.13 28.43
CA PRO A 1016 8.72 46.33 28.28
C PRO A 1016 9.14 46.21 26.81
N VAL A 1017 9.82 47.24 26.31
CA VAL A 1017 10.40 47.28 24.96
C VAL A 1017 11.65 46.40 24.93
N MET A 1018 11.80 45.58 23.88
CA MET A 1018 12.98 44.75 23.67
C MET A 1018 14.23 45.62 23.42
N ALA A 1019 15.38 45.18 23.94
CA ALA A 1019 16.57 46.03 24.10
C ALA A 1019 17.41 46.21 22.82
N ASP A 1020 17.04 45.55 21.72
CA ASP A 1020 17.54 45.78 20.36
C ASP A 1020 17.07 47.13 19.78
N GLY A 1021 15.88 47.60 20.18
CA GLY A 1021 15.27 48.84 19.73
C GLY A 1021 14.46 48.73 18.43
N GLU A 1022 14.11 47.52 17.97
CA GLU A 1022 13.35 47.33 16.73
C GLU A 1022 11.82 47.54 16.90
N GLY A 1023 11.37 47.75 18.13
CA GLY A 1023 10.04 48.31 18.45
C GLY A 1023 8.96 47.29 18.83
N ALA A 1024 9.24 45.99 18.68
CA ALA A 1024 8.40 44.96 19.27
C ALA A 1024 8.44 45.02 20.81
N ALA A 1025 7.30 44.76 21.44
CA ALA A 1025 7.15 44.75 22.90
C ALA A 1025 6.31 43.53 23.31
N ALA A 1026 6.70 42.87 24.39
CA ALA A 1026 6.02 41.67 24.88
C ALA A 1026 6.04 41.64 26.42
N PHE A 1027 5.08 40.96 27.01
CA PHE A 1027 4.99 40.77 28.46
C PHE A 1027 4.69 39.32 28.81
N VAL A 1028 5.07 38.94 30.03
CA VAL A 1028 4.65 37.70 30.68
C VAL A 1028 4.46 37.98 32.17
N PHE A 1029 3.32 37.56 32.73
CA PHE A 1029 3.00 37.69 34.14
C PHE A 1029 2.39 36.39 34.68
N ALA A 1030 2.80 35.95 35.86
CA ALA A 1030 2.08 34.95 36.64
C ALA A 1030 1.09 35.67 37.59
N LEU A 1031 -0.21 35.43 37.41
CA LEU A 1031 -1.27 36.06 38.18
C LEU A 1031 -1.86 35.04 39.19
N PRO A 1032 -2.02 35.37 40.48
CA PRO A 1032 -2.50 34.40 41.46
C PRO A 1032 -3.95 34.00 41.14
N VAL A 1033 -4.22 32.70 40.99
CA VAL A 1033 -5.57 32.22 40.70
C VAL A 1033 -6.44 32.41 41.94
N GLN A 1034 -7.63 33.02 41.76
CA GLN A 1034 -8.56 33.30 42.85
C GLN A 1034 -9.84 32.46 42.69
N GLU A 1035 -10.51 32.13 43.80
CA GLU A 1035 -11.74 31.33 43.80
C GLU A 1035 -12.82 31.91 42.88
N GLU A 1036 -13.00 33.24 42.87
CA GLU A 1036 -14.00 33.89 42.00
C GLU A 1036 -13.70 33.80 40.49
N TRP A 1037 -12.52 33.32 40.08
CA TRP A 1037 -12.20 33.01 38.69
C TRP A 1037 -12.86 31.70 38.20
N GLU A 1038 -13.54 30.96 39.08
CA GLU A 1038 -14.58 29.96 38.73
C GLU A 1038 -15.57 30.44 37.65
N ARG A 1039 -15.76 31.77 37.52
CA ARG A 1039 -16.68 32.38 36.55
C ARG A 1039 -16.02 32.97 35.30
N LEU A 1040 -14.68 33.00 35.21
CA LEU A 1040 -13.94 33.62 34.09
C LEU A 1040 -14.42 33.09 32.72
N ALA A 1041 -14.65 34.00 31.78
CA ALA A 1041 -15.23 33.76 30.45
C ALA A 1041 -14.59 34.59 29.33
N SER A 1042 -13.73 35.57 29.65
CA SER A 1042 -12.81 36.19 28.68
C SER A 1042 -11.61 36.87 29.36
N ILE A 1043 -10.53 37.08 28.60
CA ILE A 1043 -9.43 37.99 28.96
C ILE A 1043 -9.17 38.94 27.79
N THR A 1044 -9.31 40.25 28.02
CA THR A 1044 -8.97 41.33 27.08
C THR A 1044 -7.61 41.93 27.42
N LEU A 1045 -6.75 42.08 26.42
CA LEU A 1045 -5.61 43.00 26.41
C LEU A 1045 -5.97 44.21 25.55
N SER A 1046 -5.91 45.42 26.10
CA SER A 1046 -6.24 46.68 25.41
C SER A 1046 -5.19 47.76 25.65
N ASP A 1047 -5.01 48.65 24.67
CA ASP A 1047 -4.25 49.89 24.82
C ASP A 1047 -5.14 51.15 24.68
N SER A 1048 -4.55 52.28 24.29
CA SER A 1048 -5.27 53.56 24.08
C SER A 1048 -6.21 53.62 22.86
N GLY A 1049 -6.18 52.62 21.97
CA GLY A 1049 -6.96 52.60 20.73
C GLY A 1049 -7.29 51.22 20.13
N ASP A 1050 -6.60 50.15 20.53
CA ASP A 1050 -6.83 48.77 20.06
C ASP A 1050 -7.07 47.79 21.23
N SER A 1051 -7.65 46.62 20.95
CA SER A 1051 -7.86 45.55 21.92
C SER A 1051 -8.00 44.17 21.29
N VAL A 1052 -7.25 43.21 21.82
CA VAL A 1052 -7.39 41.78 21.52
C VAL A 1052 -8.03 41.07 22.72
N THR A 1053 -9.02 40.21 22.48
CA THR A 1053 -9.70 39.44 23.53
C THR A 1053 -9.67 37.96 23.18
N LEU A 1054 -9.36 37.13 24.17
CA LEU A 1054 -9.69 35.70 24.15
C LEU A 1054 -11.12 35.57 24.69
N ASP A 1055 -12.09 35.32 23.81
CA ASP A 1055 -13.52 35.12 24.10
C ASP A 1055 -14.19 34.20 23.05
N GLY A 1056 -15.53 34.17 23.00
CA GLY A 1056 -16.30 33.36 22.05
C GLY A 1056 -16.96 34.14 20.89
N ASP A 1057 -16.75 35.45 20.79
CA ASP A 1057 -17.26 36.32 19.70
C ASP A 1057 -16.14 36.74 18.71
N SER A 1058 -14.87 36.49 19.07
CA SER A 1058 -13.69 36.48 18.20
C SER A 1058 -13.80 35.44 17.05
N GLU A 1059 -13.09 35.64 15.94
CA GLU A 1059 -12.95 34.63 14.85
C GLU A 1059 -12.25 33.33 15.29
N ARG A 1060 -11.73 33.31 16.52
CA ARG A 1060 -11.21 32.14 17.22
C ARG A 1060 -11.86 32.10 18.60
N ALA A 1061 -12.55 31.01 18.92
CA ALA A 1061 -13.26 30.88 20.19
C ALA A 1061 -12.31 30.45 21.32
N MET A 1062 -12.67 30.70 22.58
CA MET A 1062 -11.81 30.40 23.72
C MET A 1062 -12.37 29.28 24.62
N ALA A 1063 -11.56 28.28 24.92
CA ALA A 1063 -11.90 27.18 25.82
C ALA A 1063 -11.19 27.32 27.18
N ILE A 1064 -11.95 27.64 28.24
CA ILE A 1064 -11.43 27.69 29.61
C ILE A 1064 -11.55 26.32 30.28
N LEU A 1065 -10.40 25.68 30.51
CA LEU A 1065 -10.28 24.46 31.30
C LEU A 1065 -10.26 24.78 32.79
N ARG A 1066 -10.95 23.94 33.57
CA ARG A 1066 -11.16 24.12 35.01
C ARG A 1066 -10.79 22.88 35.79
N ASP A 1067 -10.26 23.11 36.99
CA ASP A 1067 -10.03 22.04 37.96
C ASP A 1067 -11.37 21.39 38.33
N ARG A 1068 -11.47 20.06 38.21
CA ARG A 1068 -12.74 19.35 38.43
C ARG A 1068 -13.14 19.28 39.91
N MET A 1069 -12.21 19.55 40.83
CA MET A 1069 -12.43 19.54 42.28
C MET A 1069 -12.57 20.95 42.85
N THR A 1070 -11.82 21.93 42.33
CA THR A 1070 -11.82 23.32 42.85
C THR A 1070 -12.54 24.34 41.95
N GLY A 1071 -12.91 24.00 40.71
CA GLY A 1071 -13.57 24.90 39.74
C GLY A 1071 -12.69 26.02 39.18
N GLN A 1072 -11.52 26.25 39.79
CA GLN A 1072 -10.55 27.27 39.42
C GLN A 1072 -10.04 27.07 37.99
N VAL A 1073 -9.61 28.17 37.36
CA VAL A 1073 -9.03 28.14 36.00
C VAL A 1073 -7.70 27.39 36.03
N VAL A 1074 -7.56 26.39 35.14
CA VAL A 1074 -6.33 25.61 34.95
C VAL A 1074 -5.70 25.94 33.60
N ALA A 1075 -6.48 26.18 32.55
CA ALA A 1075 -5.97 26.69 31.29
C ALA A 1075 -7.03 27.48 30.51
N ILE A 1076 -6.57 28.20 29.49
CA ILE A 1076 -7.34 29.06 28.60
C ILE A 1076 -6.76 28.83 27.21
N LEU A 1077 -7.50 28.14 26.34
CA LEU A 1077 -7.04 27.69 25.01
C LEU A 1077 -7.76 28.44 23.89
N ASP A 1078 -7.15 28.48 22.70
CA ASP A 1078 -7.68 29.09 21.46
C ASP A 1078 -8.23 27.99 20.53
N ASP A 1079 -9.40 28.21 19.92
CA ASP A 1079 -10.15 27.26 19.08
C ASP A 1079 -9.84 27.47 17.57
N LEU A 1080 -10.05 26.42 16.79
CA LEU A 1080 -9.06 26.01 15.80
C LEU A 1080 -9.48 26.20 14.34
N HIS A 1081 -8.65 26.88 13.55
CA HIS A 1081 -8.81 26.90 12.10
C HIS A 1081 -7.47 26.86 11.33
N PRO A 1082 -7.23 25.86 10.46
CA PRO A 1082 -5.89 25.53 9.94
C PRO A 1082 -5.43 26.40 8.74
N ARG A 1083 -5.83 27.68 8.68
CA ARG A 1083 -5.61 28.55 7.50
C ARG A 1083 -5.15 29.99 7.75
N THR A 1084 -4.79 30.37 8.99
CA THR A 1084 -4.04 31.63 9.22
C THR A 1084 -2.62 31.32 9.66
N ARG A 1085 -1.64 32.03 9.10
CA ARG A 1085 -0.26 31.99 9.61
C ARG A 1085 -0.24 32.68 10.96
N THR A 1086 0.27 32.01 11.99
CA THR A 1086 0.42 32.61 13.31
C THR A 1086 1.60 33.60 13.31
N ARG A 1087 1.58 34.61 14.18
CA ARG A 1087 2.67 35.61 14.28
C ARG A 1087 4.02 35.02 14.77
N ALA A 1088 4.10 33.71 15.00
CA ALA A 1088 5.36 32.98 15.13
C ALA A 1088 6.30 33.20 13.92
N ASP A 1089 5.74 33.42 12.71
CA ASP A 1089 6.49 33.81 11.51
C ASP A 1089 7.31 35.12 11.71
N ALA A 1090 6.85 36.04 12.55
CA ALA A 1090 7.57 37.31 12.83
C ALA A 1090 8.78 37.10 13.75
N MET A 1091 8.62 36.29 14.81
CA MET A 1091 9.75 35.95 15.71
C MET A 1091 10.86 35.18 14.98
N ALA A 1092 10.58 34.57 13.83
CA ALA A 1092 11.57 33.88 12.99
C ALA A 1092 12.45 34.82 12.13
N LEU A 1093 12.18 36.14 12.10
CA LEU A 1093 12.99 37.12 11.35
C LEU A 1093 14.12 37.76 12.19
N LEU A 1094 14.07 37.63 13.52
CA LEU A 1094 15.13 38.08 14.44
C LEU A 1094 16.37 37.18 14.31
N SER A 1095 17.27 37.55 13.40
CA SER A 1095 18.48 36.79 13.09
C SER A 1095 19.44 36.68 14.29
N PRO A 1096 19.94 35.48 14.65
CA PRO A 1096 20.72 35.28 15.88
C PRO A 1096 22.14 35.87 15.79
N GLY A 1097 22.29 37.10 16.31
CA GLY A 1097 23.58 37.74 16.57
C GLY A 1097 24.19 37.29 17.92
N PRO A 1098 25.53 37.24 18.07
CA PRO A 1098 26.21 36.58 19.18
C PRO A 1098 26.19 37.32 20.54
N ASP A 1099 25.50 38.45 20.68
CA ASP A 1099 25.55 39.34 21.85
C ASP A 1099 24.23 39.41 22.66
N PHE A 1100 23.23 38.58 22.36
CA PHE A 1100 21.88 38.72 22.91
C PHE A 1100 21.74 38.16 24.34
N ILE A 1101 21.88 39.03 25.35
CA ILE A 1101 21.63 38.69 26.77
C ILE A 1101 20.21 39.13 27.17
N LEU A 1102 19.28 38.18 27.29
CA LEU A 1102 17.94 38.41 27.84
C LEU A 1102 18.00 38.81 29.32
N ARG A 1103 17.90 40.12 29.60
CA ARG A 1103 18.01 40.69 30.95
C ARG A 1103 16.69 40.70 31.71
N PHE A 1104 16.19 39.53 32.10
CA PHE A 1104 15.16 39.44 33.14
C PHE A 1104 15.72 39.98 34.47
N SER A 1105 15.23 41.14 34.89
CA SER A 1105 15.76 41.86 36.05
C SER A 1105 15.30 41.22 37.36
N ARG A 1106 16.15 40.40 38.00
CA ARG A 1106 15.93 39.88 39.36
C ARG A 1106 15.71 41.03 40.36
N GLY A 1107 14.73 40.88 41.25
CA GLY A 1107 14.52 41.83 42.36
C GLY A 1107 13.20 41.62 43.09
N ILE A 1108 13.28 41.14 44.34
CA ILE A 1108 12.16 41.12 45.30
C ILE A 1108 12.22 42.43 46.11
N PRO A 1109 11.09 43.16 46.23
CA PRO A 1109 10.83 43.87 47.48
C PRO A 1109 9.37 43.79 47.96
N ASP A 1110 9.27 43.60 49.28
CA ASP A 1110 8.12 43.82 50.18
C ASP A 1110 6.82 43.01 50.05
N ARG A 1111 6.29 42.65 51.23
CA ARG A 1111 5.18 41.71 51.42
C ARG A 1111 3.88 42.34 51.93
N GLU A 1112 3.87 43.67 52.10
CA GLU A 1112 2.75 44.40 52.74
C GLU A 1112 1.80 45.13 51.75
N ALA A 1113 2.07 45.08 50.44
CA ALA A 1113 1.33 45.84 49.43
C ALA A 1113 0.05 45.13 48.90
N TRP A 1114 -0.63 44.31 49.71
CA TRP A 1114 -1.89 43.63 49.37
C TRP A 1114 -2.95 43.79 50.46
N ARG A 1115 -3.87 44.75 50.27
CA ARG A 1115 -5.13 44.94 51.01
C ARG A 1115 -6.11 45.81 50.23
#